data_AF-A0AAD8AJJ7-F1
#
_entry.id   AF-A0AAD8AJJ7-F1
#
_cell.length_a   1.000
_cell.length_b   1.000
_cell.length_c   1.000
_cell.angle_alpha   90.00
_cell.angle_beta   90.00
_cell.angle_gamma   90.00
#
_symmetry.space_group_name_H-M   'P 1'
#
loop_
_entity.id
_entity.type
_entity.pdbx_description
1 polymer ?
#
loop_
_entity_poly.entity_id
_entity_poly.type
_entity_poly.pdbx_seq_one_letter_code
_entity_poly.pdbx_strand_id
1 'polypeptide(L)'
;MTSMLMTVITAQCPNDCYCSSYKSYCTIARLHTLPDQLPHTTELLKIQYDNISEIDNQTISKLSGFTYLKNLQLISVSLEYIESETFQTIPQLESLTISYNQITDLFSGTFQYLANLYFLDLSCNDIKWIESGTFYDLENVRHLNISNNRIKYIYPDTFVGIRNRCNYNNAKTLTTLDLSSSNPTIQNQVSQNLCAFNQINFGIIILRDRPTHMFSTLVNVTKLAVSFIRYGKPIIILNQDLMGGLYSIKHLDMSDGDIYGIKNATFQMSSLLEYLDLSGNRMKKIEKGSFTGLISLKMLNLNRNRLNILSNNSFVGLVSLRILNVSESRIQLIEPGTFEGLEMLRILDLSYNQIKVIQNNTFSGASMLRELILLYNYIQQIEIKAFEGLSNLKYVSNHLEHNVYFELPNIKKGTFEMLNRIDVIDLNAFMTTFSEIQLLKYLYLCINGTYINQQGNFQSLLQDFGNVTELKIMLVNMESTDILLNLSRINLSSLHLLRGTLPVITHNTFLGVSKIKSLTLTNCTTNTIQSKAFDQMKLLKELTLVSISNLTIETGSFKGLNDLESLSFINVESYNFNDGIFFGLNNLKQLNLSHNNITDLTQGIFNGLYNIEQIDLSNNNISILTDGIFGAFCFKEFELSCKNITSPIEYCNMSNALISLQHLNLTNNSITYIHSLTFIACTNLQTLDLSHNNLTMQEGLFLYTPALRNLNLEFCHIINIPNQLFECNPLLNVINLSWNFIKTINISLIQHLRQLKTIDMSFTPLECNCEIHQTWIWLKQKHIQVNIFELYKCLPSYIPIDSYLTNLNCDNSTKNKIITNRPPTINDYIFFKNYIEPTVLIIILLLGISTNGFLLFITLSQSNMRTKQNACIINLAITDILSLIFNIPLSYYDTINVRWELSETMCKIFIMIKDIVVAANIFSIVVLCIERFLVARSFKKLKRTCSSDDQFTIWFLMLVWVSAVVISLPAYFFAAVYTRCLSCRPDNQEFIRRIWSFQFIVCCVIPSIGVTVINVMTSLHLKESVRRIPGAIKPNIQASNRQNVANMMIVLSVIFIISYTPNFILRLLVAWAVVDIQNIFVTSFFSFCLFFCNAVFNPISLFIMSSKFKSSALRYFKFLEHRDMRAVIANRNMETDEESKRILQQRLERLAYIQQRFNYR
;
A
#
# COMPACT_ATOMS: atom_id res chain seq x y z
N MET A 1 -32.87 56.19 -24.99
CA MET A 1 -32.62 55.94 -23.54
C MET A 1 -31.24 55.33 -23.43
N THR A 2 -30.31 56.13 -22.90
CA THR A 2 -28.89 55.82 -22.70
C THR A 2 -28.53 56.32 -21.29
N SER A 3 -27.57 55.66 -20.63
CA SER A 3 -27.02 55.95 -19.29
C SER A 3 -27.76 55.39 -18.05
N MET A 4 -26.94 54.95 -17.08
CA MET A 4 -27.23 54.54 -15.68
C MET A 4 -28.18 53.34 -15.51
N LEU A 5 -27.80 52.16 -15.00
CA LEU A 5 -26.62 51.70 -14.24
C LEU A 5 -25.91 50.53 -14.99
N MET A 6 -24.62 50.18 -14.84
CA MET A 6 -23.48 50.67 -14.03
C MET A 6 -23.71 50.73 -12.51
N THR A 7 -23.26 49.80 -11.66
CA THR A 7 -22.16 48.80 -11.81
C THR A 7 -22.41 47.54 -10.94
N VAL A 8 -22.35 46.34 -11.53
CA VAL A 8 -21.83 45.18 -10.77
C VAL A 8 -20.33 45.23 -10.95
N ILE A 9 -19.63 45.74 -9.94
CA ILE A 9 -18.18 45.60 -9.85
C ILE A 9 -17.95 44.10 -9.68
N THR A 10 -17.52 43.43 -10.76
CA THR A 10 -16.79 42.19 -10.63
C THR A 10 -15.53 42.56 -9.86
N ALA A 11 -15.54 42.39 -8.53
CA ALA A 11 -14.38 42.61 -7.69
C ALA A 11 -13.26 41.74 -8.28
N GLN A 12 -12.31 42.39 -8.93
CA GLN A 12 -11.25 41.69 -9.64
C GLN A 12 -10.40 41.06 -8.56
N CYS A 13 -10.38 39.73 -8.52
CA CYS A 13 -9.45 39.01 -7.66
C CYS A 13 -8.07 39.63 -7.85
N PRO A 14 -7.34 39.97 -6.77
CA PRO A 14 -6.09 40.72 -6.90
C PRO A 14 -5.14 39.98 -7.84
N ASN A 15 -4.36 40.73 -8.62
CA ASN A 15 -3.34 40.12 -9.46
C ASN A 15 -2.44 39.22 -8.60
N ASP A 16 -2.11 38.04 -9.13
CA ASP A 16 -1.34 36.99 -8.46
C ASP A 16 -2.04 36.31 -7.24
N CYS A 17 -3.32 36.61 -6.97
CA CYS A 17 -4.20 35.80 -6.11
C CYS A 17 -5.18 34.94 -6.93
N TYR A 18 -5.57 33.79 -6.39
CA TYR A 18 -6.60 32.90 -6.92
C TYR A 18 -7.86 32.92 -6.03
N CYS A 19 -8.97 33.42 -6.57
CA CYS A 19 -10.25 33.51 -5.87
C CYS A 19 -11.28 32.56 -6.48
N SER A 20 -11.85 31.70 -5.64
CA SER A 20 -13.02 30.87 -5.93
C SER A 20 -14.23 31.38 -5.16
N SER A 21 -15.42 30.80 -5.38
CA SER A 21 -16.68 31.30 -4.83
C SER A 21 -16.73 31.45 -3.29
N TYR A 22 -15.88 30.74 -2.54
CA TYR A 22 -15.82 30.79 -1.07
C TYR A 22 -14.39 30.66 -0.49
N LYS A 23 -13.35 30.60 -1.34
CA LYS A 23 -11.94 30.49 -0.90
C LYS A 23 -11.05 31.37 -1.77
N SER A 24 -10.23 32.18 -1.13
CA SER A 24 -9.28 33.09 -1.75
C SER A 24 -7.86 32.76 -1.27
N TYR A 25 -6.95 32.56 -2.21
CA TYR A 25 -5.58 32.11 -1.98
C TYR A 25 -4.60 33.08 -2.65
N CYS A 26 -3.74 33.71 -1.87
CA CYS A 26 -2.62 34.53 -2.35
C CYS A 26 -1.33 33.80 -1.96
N THR A 27 -0.40 33.61 -2.90
CA THR A 27 0.86 32.90 -2.61
C THR A 27 1.98 33.46 -3.47
N ILE A 28 2.96 34.12 -2.85
CA ILE A 28 3.99 34.91 -3.56
C ILE A 28 3.33 35.99 -4.45
N ALA A 29 2.22 36.56 -3.99
CA ALA A 29 1.44 37.57 -4.72
C ALA A 29 2.08 38.98 -4.67
N ARG A 30 3.26 39.09 -4.03
CA ARG A 30 4.00 40.34 -3.78
C ARG A 30 3.17 41.35 -2.99
N LEU A 31 2.32 40.85 -2.10
CA LEU A 31 1.50 41.68 -1.24
C LEU A 31 2.34 42.34 -0.16
N HIS A 32 2.24 43.67 -0.10
CA HIS A 32 2.77 44.51 0.98
C HIS A 32 1.70 44.89 2.00
N THR A 33 0.45 44.51 1.75
CA THR A 33 -0.74 44.82 2.58
C THR A 33 -1.83 43.82 2.21
N LEU A 34 -2.79 43.62 3.11
CA LEU A 34 -3.97 42.79 2.86
C LEU A 34 -4.80 43.31 1.67
N PRO A 35 -5.37 42.41 0.84
CA PRO A 35 -6.15 42.78 -0.33
C PRO A 35 -7.56 43.26 0.01
N ASP A 36 -8.01 44.28 -0.72
CA ASP A 36 -9.33 44.92 -0.61
C ASP A 36 -10.33 44.49 -1.69
N GLN A 37 -9.89 43.83 -2.76
CA GLN A 37 -10.72 43.41 -3.90
C GLN A 37 -10.98 41.89 -3.95
N LEU A 38 -11.52 41.32 -2.87
CA LEU A 38 -11.92 39.89 -2.84
C LEU A 38 -13.42 39.70 -3.15
N PRO A 39 -13.85 38.49 -3.56
CA PRO A 39 -15.28 38.16 -3.64
C PRO A 39 -15.96 38.26 -2.27
N HIS A 40 -17.10 38.94 -2.19
CA HIS A 40 -17.87 39.10 -0.92
C HIS A 40 -18.30 37.79 -0.26
N THR A 41 -18.34 36.69 -1.01
CA THR A 41 -18.67 35.34 -0.53
C THR A 41 -17.46 34.56 0.00
N THR A 42 -16.27 35.16 0.11
CA THR A 42 -15.06 34.50 0.64
C THR A 42 -15.26 34.05 2.09
N GLU A 43 -15.17 32.75 2.35
CA GLU A 43 -15.19 32.14 3.69
C GLU A 43 -13.80 31.82 4.22
N LEU A 44 -12.82 31.58 3.34
CA LEU A 44 -11.42 31.36 3.69
C LEU A 44 -10.51 32.28 2.88
N LEU A 45 -9.64 33.02 3.58
CA LEU A 45 -8.53 33.77 2.99
C LEU A 45 -7.22 33.17 3.48
N LYS A 46 -6.38 32.70 2.56
CA LYS A 46 -5.03 32.21 2.85
C LYS A 46 -4.02 33.04 2.07
N ILE A 47 -3.09 33.67 2.79
CA ILE A 47 -1.95 34.42 2.26
C ILE A 47 -0.68 33.72 2.74
N GLN A 48 0.28 33.53 1.83
CA GLN A 48 1.48 32.76 2.12
C GLN A 48 2.67 33.24 1.28
N TYR A 49 3.87 33.32 1.88
CA TYR A 49 5.11 33.70 1.19
C TYR A 49 5.08 35.13 0.61
N ASP A 50 4.39 36.05 1.30
CA ASP A 50 4.33 37.46 0.94
C ASP A 50 5.19 38.31 1.89
N ASN A 51 5.17 39.64 1.74
CA ASN A 51 5.98 40.56 2.54
C ASN A 51 5.10 41.63 3.21
N ILE A 52 4.25 41.15 4.13
CA ILE A 52 3.36 41.92 4.99
C ILE A 52 4.02 41.99 6.37
N SER A 53 4.83 43.03 6.58
CA SER A 53 5.64 43.19 7.80
C SER A 53 4.82 43.51 9.06
N GLU A 54 3.65 44.11 8.89
CA GLU A 54 2.78 44.58 9.97
C GLU A 54 1.31 44.28 9.63
N ILE A 55 0.53 43.97 10.67
CA ILE A 55 -0.93 43.91 10.63
C ILE A 55 -1.47 44.79 11.76
N ASP A 56 -2.13 45.86 11.35
CA ASP A 56 -2.68 46.94 12.15
C ASP A 56 -4.18 47.09 11.88
N ASN A 57 -4.86 47.94 12.66
CA ASN A 57 -6.28 48.21 12.46
C ASN A 57 -6.61 48.72 11.03
N GLN A 58 -5.72 49.49 10.39
CA GLN A 58 -6.00 50.02 9.05
C GLN A 58 -5.94 48.91 7.98
N THR A 59 -4.98 47.99 8.05
CA THR A 59 -4.85 46.87 7.11
C THR A 59 -5.93 45.81 7.30
N ILE A 60 -6.32 45.43 8.53
CA ILE A 60 -7.45 44.50 8.74
C ILE A 60 -8.78 45.12 8.30
N SER A 61 -8.96 46.45 8.41
CA SER A 61 -10.24 47.09 8.05
C SER A 61 -10.65 46.84 6.60
N LYS A 62 -9.68 46.58 5.70
CA LYS A 62 -9.91 46.15 4.31
C LYS A 62 -10.70 44.84 4.20
N LEU A 63 -10.61 43.96 5.19
CA LEU A 63 -11.32 42.69 5.25
C LEU A 63 -12.73 42.79 5.88
N SER A 64 -13.10 43.94 6.47
CA SER A 64 -14.41 44.13 7.12
C SER A 64 -15.60 43.96 6.18
N GLY A 65 -15.42 44.18 4.87
CA GLY A 65 -16.44 43.98 3.84
C GLY A 65 -16.75 42.50 3.48
N PHE A 66 -16.06 41.54 4.11
CA PHE A 66 -16.21 40.10 3.85
C PHE A 66 -16.93 39.39 5.01
N THR A 67 -18.24 39.63 5.12
CA THR A 67 -19.09 39.16 6.23
C THR A 67 -19.17 37.64 6.39
N TYR A 68 -18.72 36.86 5.39
CA TYR A 68 -18.68 35.40 5.41
C TYR A 68 -17.30 34.83 5.78
N LEU A 69 -16.26 35.66 5.92
CA LEU A 69 -14.89 35.22 6.17
C LEU A 69 -14.74 34.57 7.56
N LYS A 70 -14.55 33.25 7.60
CA LYS A 70 -14.41 32.46 8.84
C LYS A 70 -12.97 32.04 9.11
N ASN A 71 -12.19 31.78 8.07
CA ASN A 71 -10.84 31.23 8.20
C ASN A 71 -9.81 32.19 7.59
N LEU A 72 -8.90 32.71 8.42
CA LEU A 72 -7.79 33.56 7.98
C LEU A 72 -6.46 32.84 8.22
N GLN A 73 -5.63 32.71 7.19
CA GLN A 73 -4.31 32.08 7.26
C GLN A 73 -3.24 33.01 6.69
N LEU A 74 -2.20 33.26 7.46
CA LEU A 74 -1.12 34.22 7.22
C LEU A 74 0.21 33.49 7.49
N ILE A 75 0.63 32.65 6.54
CA ILE A 75 1.71 31.69 6.78
C ILE A 75 2.99 32.18 6.11
N SER A 76 3.98 32.56 6.91
CA SER A 76 5.27 33.05 6.41
C SER A 76 5.11 34.21 5.42
N VAL A 77 4.40 35.25 5.88
CA VAL A 77 4.21 36.55 5.21
C VAL A 77 5.18 37.62 5.73
N SER A 78 6.22 37.22 6.48
CA SER A 78 7.24 38.09 7.09
C SER A 78 6.73 39.06 8.17
N LEU A 79 5.61 38.71 8.83
CA LEU A 79 4.99 39.51 9.89
C LEU A 79 5.90 39.63 11.12
N GLU A 80 6.22 40.85 11.54
CA GLU A 80 7.13 41.15 12.68
C GLU A 80 6.37 41.45 13.98
N TYR A 81 5.18 42.06 13.90
CA TYR A 81 4.26 42.23 15.04
C TYR A 81 2.80 42.38 14.59
N ILE A 82 1.88 42.32 15.56
CA ILE A 82 0.44 42.55 15.40
C ILE A 82 0.04 43.65 16.39
N GLU A 83 -0.69 44.67 15.95
CA GLU A 83 -1.17 45.74 16.84
C GLU A 83 -2.30 45.22 17.77
N SER A 84 -2.41 45.76 18.98
CA SER A 84 -3.53 45.48 19.89
C SER A 84 -4.88 45.84 19.26
N GLU A 85 -5.93 45.09 19.61
CA GLU A 85 -7.31 45.25 19.12
C GLU A 85 -7.51 45.09 17.60
N THR A 86 -6.45 44.82 16.81
CA THR A 86 -6.49 44.81 15.33
C THR A 86 -7.71 44.10 14.74
N PHE A 87 -8.11 42.94 15.27
CA PHE A 87 -9.18 42.13 14.70
C PHE A 87 -10.62 42.60 15.02
N GLN A 88 -10.80 43.77 15.67
CA GLN A 88 -12.11 44.32 16.07
C GLN A 88 -13.13 44.38 14.92
N THR A 89 -12.70 44.60 13.67
CA THR A 89 -13.60 44.71 12.51
C THR A 89 -13.95 43.38 11.83
N ILE A 90 -13.41 42.23 12.29
CA ILE A 90 -13.72 40.89 11.74
C ILE A 90 -14.03 39.81 12.82
N PRO A 91 -14.98 40.07 13.76
CA PRO A 91 -15.29 39.17 14.89
C PRO A 91 -15.93 37.82 14.50
N GLN A 92 -16.27 37.63 13.21
CA GLN A 92 -16.87 36.40 12.69
C GLN A 92 -15.87 35.24 12.46
N LEU A 93 -14.56 35.46 12.62
CA LEU A 93 -13.54 34.42 12.42
C LEU A 93 -13.72 33.23 13.38
N GLU A 94 -13.64 32.02 12.82
CA GLU A 94 -13.68 30.74 13.53
C GLU A 94 -12.30 30.06 13.58
N SER A 95 -11.41 30.35 12.61
CA SER A 95 -10.04 29.82 12.54
C SER A 95 -9.03 30.88 12.13
N LEU A 96 -7.92 30.97 12.85
CA LEU A 96 -6.82 31.90 12.59
C LEU A 96 -5.48 31.14 12.63
N THR A 97 -4.69 31.29 11.58
CA THR A 97 -3.33 30.71 11.48
C THR A 97 -2.36 31.82 11.15
N ILE A 98 -1.39 32.08 12.02
CA ILE A 98 -0.30 33.04 11.84
C ILE A 98 1.00 32.34 12.17
N SER A 99 1.40 31.36 11.34
CA SER A 99 2.56 30.51 11.57
C SER A 99 3.73 30.84 10.64
N TYR A 100 4.94 30.48 11.05
CA TYR A 100 6.16 30.66 10.25
C TYR A 100 6.51 32.12 9.89
N ASN A 101 6.10 33.09 10.71
CA ASN A 101 6.50 34.51 10.60
C ASN A 101 7.60 34.85 11.61
N GLN A 102 7.86 36.15 11.83
CA GLN A 102 8.95 36.66 12.65
C GLN A 102 8.47 37.34 13.95
N ILE A 103 7.19 37.14 14.32
CA ILE A 103 6.57 37.78 15.47
C ILE A 103 7.39 37.52 16.73
N THR A 104 7.86 38.58 17.39
CA THR A 104 8.70 38.46 18.59
C THR A 104 7.93 38.60 19.89
N ASP A 105 6.85 39.36 19.92
CA ASP A 105 6.13 39.70 21.14
C ASP A 105 4.63 39.81 20.83
N LEU A 106 3.79 39.34 21.76
CA LEU A 106 2.32 39.48 21.68
C LEU A 106 1.83 40.37 22.82
N PHE A 107 1.02 41.37 22.48
CA PHE A 107 0.54 42.41 23.39
C PHE A 107 -0.88 42.13 23.90
N SER A 108 -1.24 42.78 25.00
CA SER A 108 -2.61 42.74 25.53
C SER A 108 -3.63 43.15 24.46
N GLY A 109 -4.74 42.43 24.36
CA GLY A 109 -5.79 42.71 23.39
C GLY A 109 -5.49 42.30 21.94
N THR A 110 -4.34 41.68 21.62
CA THR A 110 -3.98 41.29 20.23
C THR A 110 -5.08 40.51 19.51
N PHE A 111 -5.73 39.54 20.19
CA PHE A 111 -6.79 38.70 19.61
C PHE A 111 -8.20 39.03 20.15
N GLN A 112 -8.37 40.21 20.74
CA GLN A 112 -9.64 40.62 21.34
C GLN A 112 -10.77 40.67 20.30
N TYR A 113 -12.01 40.53 20.77
CA TYR A 113 -13.23 40.46 19.94
C TYR A 113 -13.42 39.19 19.07
N LEU A 114 -12.44 38.30 18.98
CA LEU A 114 -12.53 37.04 18.21
C LEU A 114 -13.27 35.90 18.97
N ALA A 115 -14.46 36.20 19.50
CA ALA A 115 -15.20 35.28 20.38
C ALA A 115 -15.64 33.96 19.72
N ASN A 116 -15.72 33.90 18.38
CA ASN A 116 -16.10 32.69 17.64
C ASN A 116 -14.92 31.74 17.35
N LEU A 117 -13.69 32.16 17.65
CA LEU A 117 -12.46 31.44 17.29
C LEU A 117 -12.36 30.11 18.04
N TYR A 118 -12.24 28.99 17.32
CA TYR A 118 -12.03 27.65 17.90
C TYR A 118 -10.62 27.09 17.62
N PHE A 119 -9.92 27.61 16.61
CA PHE A 119 -8.58 27.18 16.22
C PHE A 119 -7.67 28.40 16.08
N LEU A 120 -6.58 28.44 16.85
CA LEU A 120 -5.54 29.45 16.79
C LEU A 120 -4.16 28.77 16.70
N ASP A 121 -3.45 29.04 15.61
CA ASP A 121 -2.09 28.53 15.39
C ASP A 121 -1.11 29.69 15.21
N LEU A 122 -0.14 29.76 16.11
CA LEU A 122 0.94 30.73 16.24
C LEU A 122 2.30 30.01 16.23
N SER A 123 2.37 28.79 15.73
CA SER A 123 3.59 27.98 15.74
C SER A 123 4.67 28.50 14.80
N CYS A 124 5.92 28.16 15.14
CA CYS A 124 7.09 28.47 14.33
C CYS A 124 7.31 29.98 14.08
N ASN A 125 6.93 30.84 15.02
CA ASN A 125 7.35 32.25 15.05
C ASN A 125 8.56 32.41 15.99
N ASP A 126 9.02 33.64 16.20
CA ASP A 126 10.11 33.97 17.13
C ASP A 126 9.60 34.52 18.48
N ILE A 127 8.38 34.14 18.90
CA ILE A 127 7.68 34.74 20.05
C ILE A 127 8.47 34.48 21.34
N LYS A 128 8.94 35.55 21.96
CA LYS A 128 9.71 35.60 23.22
C LYS A 128 8.85 36.00 24.40
N TRP A 129 7.82 36.81 24.18
CA TRP A 129 6.94 37.37 25.21
C TRP A 129 5.46 37.24 24.82
N ILE A 130 4.62 36.98 25.82
CA ILE A 130 3.16 36.99 25.67
C ILE A 130 2.61 37.78 26.87
N GLU A 131 2.06 38.95 26.61
CA GLU A 131 1.52 39.84 27.63
C GLU A 131 0.18 39.31 28.19
N SER A 132 -0.12 39.64 29.45
CA SER A 132 -1.41 39.35 30.07
C SER A 132 -2.55 39.97 29.27
N GLY A 133 -3.61 39.20 29.02
CA GLY A 133 -4.75 39.63 28.21
C GLY A 133 -4.57 39.52 26.69
N THR A 134 -3.47 38.92 26.19
CA THR A 134 -3.32 38.57 24.76
C THR A 134 -4.50 37.74 24.23
N PHE A 135 -5.03 36.83 25.06
CA PHE A 135 -6.10 35.88 24.71
C PHE A 135 -7.48 36.24 25.32
N TYR A 136 -7.73 37.52 25.62
CA TYR A 136 -9.06 37.98 26.04
C TYR A 136 -10.13 37.72 24.97
N ASP A 137 -11.36 37.50 25.44
CA ASP A 137 -12.56 37.12 24.66
C ASP A 137 -12.49 35.80 23.86
N LEU A 138 -11.41 35.03 23.92
CA LEU A 138 -11.25 33.74 23.20
C LEU A 138 -12.01 32.55 23.86
N GLU A 139 -13.30 32.73 24.17
CA GLU A 139 -14.10 31.76 24.93
C GLU A 139 -14.29 30.39 24.24
N ASN A 140 -14.20 30.33 22.91
CA ASN A 140 -14.48 29.12 22.12
C ASN A 140 -13.25 28.32 21.70
N VAL A 141 -12.03 28.78 22.00
CA VAL A 141 -10.78 28.14 21.56
C VAL A 141 -10.69 26.70 22.07
N ARG A 142 -10.43 25.78 21.14
CA ARG A 142 -10.24 24.34 21.38
C ARG A 142 -8.83 23.88 21.04
N HIS A 143 -8.25 24.47 20.01
CA HIS A 143 -6.89 24.16 19.56
C HIS A 143 -6.08 25.44 19.63
N LEU A 144 -5.06 25.45 20.49
CA LEU A 144 -4.08 26.54 20.60
C LEU A 144 -2.69 25.95 20.39
N ASN A 145 -2.06 26.30 19.28
CA ASN A 145 -0.71 25.87 18.95
C ASN A 145 0.24 27.08 19.04
N ILE A 146 1.20 27.05 19.94
CA ILE A 146 2.28 28.04 20.09
C ILE A 146 3.64 27.31 20.20
N SER A 147 3.73 26.12 19.59
CA SER A 147 4.95 25.32 19.53
C SER A 147 6.03 25.96 18.65
N ASN A 148 7.28 25.51 18.77
CA ASN A 148 8.44 25.97 18.00
C ASN A 148 8.65 27.50 18.05
N ASN A 149 8.38 28.13 19.19
CA ASN A 149 8.66 29.55 19.45
C ASN A 149 9.91 29.72 20.34
N ARG A 150 10.15 30.92 20.90
CA ARG A 150 11.26 31.19 21.83
C ARG A 150 10.80 31.78 23.16
N ILE A 151 9.64 31.32 23.63
CA ILE A 151 8.91 31.92 24.76
C ILE A 151 9.80 31.88 26.00
N LYS A 152 10.20 33.06 26.51
CA LYS A 152 11.11 33.12 27.66
C LYS A 152 10.39 32.82 28.96
N TYR A 153 9.17 33.33 29.10
CA TYR A 153 8.33 33.19 30.29
C TYR A 153 6.86 32.99 29.91
N ILE A 154 6.14 32.22 30.73
CA ILE A 154 4.68 32.19 30.73
C ILE A 154 4.22 32.65 32.12
N TYR A 155 3.34 33.65 32.15
CA TYR A 155 2.80 34.25 33.38
C TYR A 155 1.49 33.57 33.79
N PRO A 156 1.12 33.56 35.08
CA PRO A 156 -0.09 32.90 35.56
C PRO A 156 -1.38 33.33 34.84
N ASP A 157 -1.40 34.58 34.39
CA ASP A 157 -2.51 35.26 33.73
C ASP A 157 -2.42 35.28 32.19
N THR A 158 -1.35 34.75 31.58
CA THR A 158 -1.18 34.69 30.11
C THR A 158 -2.38 34.09 29.39
N PHE A 159 -3.01 33.05 29.95
CA PHE A 159 -4.16 32.35 29.35
C PHE A 159 -5.54 32.81 29.86
N VAL A 160 -5.64 33.93 30.60
CA VAL A 160 -6.94 34.50 30.98
C VAL A 160 -7.70 34.93 29.73
N GLY A 161 -9.01 34.66 29.69
CA GLY A 161 -9.87 34.89 28.52
C GLY A 161 -10.19 33.62 27.74
N ILE A 162 -9.31 32.60 27.79
CA ILE A 162 -9.59 31.29 27.20
C ILE A 162 -10.59 30.54 28.08
N ARG A 163 -11.85 30.51 27.64
CA ARG A 163 -12.94 29.64 28.11
C ARG A 163 -13.07 29.51 29.64
N ASN A 164 -13.62 30.55 30.26
CA ASN A 164 -13.63 30.76 31.71
C ASN A 164 -14.58 29.85 32.55
N ARG A 165 -14.72 28.55 32.23
CA ARG A 165 -15.64 27.61 32.93
C ARG A 165 -15.04 26.21 33.14
N CYS A 166 -14.18 26.06 34.15
CA CYS A 166 -13.63 24.76 34.60
C CYS A 166 -14.64 23.75 35.15
N ASN A 167 -15.97 23.97 35.03
CA ASN A 167 -16.99 23.38 35.92
C ASN A 167 -18.13 22.65 35.18
N TYR A 168 -17.89 22.10 33.98
CA TYR A 168 -18.91 21.36 33.20
C TYR A 168 -18.43 20.02 32.64
N ASN A 169 -19.15 18.95 33.00
CA ASN A 169 -18.88 17.54 32.64
C ASN A 169 -19.06 17.18 31.14
N ASN A 170 -19.11 18.15 30.22
CA ASN A 170 -19.34 17.92 28.79
C ASN A 170 -18.03 17.70 28.00
N ALA A 171 -17.23 16.73 28.45
CA ALA A 171 -15.96 16.32 27.83
C ALA A 171 -16.16 15.47 26.55
N LYS A 172 -16.87 16.01 25.55
CA LYS A 172 -17.07 15.37 24.22
C LYS A 172 -16.24 15.98 23.09
N THR A 173 -15.53 17.09 23.35
CA THR A 173 -14.64 17.73 22.37
C THR A 173 -13.20 17.62 22.86
N LEU A 174 -12.28 17.18 22.01
CA LEU A 174 -10.86 17.24 22.29
C LEU A 174 -10.42 18.71 22.25
N THR A 175 -9.60 19.10 23.23
CA THR A 175 -9.06 20.45 23.35
C THR A 175 -7.56 20.36 23.63
N THR A 176 -6.75 20.92 22.74
CA THR A 176 -5.29 20.75 22.69
C THR A 176 -4.58 22.07 22.89
N LEU A 177 -3.62 22.10 23.82
CA LEU A 177 -2.61 23.15 23.93
C LEU A 177 -1.25 22.55 23.63
N ASP A 178 -0.54 23.11 22.64
CA ASP A 178 0.85 22.74 22.33
C ASP A 178 1.79 23.93 22.48
N LEU A 179 2.80 23.75 23.33
CA LEU A 179 3.87 24.69 23.67
C LEU A 179 5.25 24.04 23.45
N SER A 180 5.31 22.86 22.81
CA SER A 180 6.55 22.10 22.62
C SER A 180 7.60 22.86 21.81
N SER A 181 8.87 22.53 22.04
CA SER A 181 10.05 23.22 21.48
C SER A 181 10.20 24.71 21.83
N SER A 182 9.22 25.35 22.49
CA SER A 182 9.28 26.75 22.91
C SER A 182 10.10 26.99 24.18
N ASN A 183 10.46 25.91 24.90
CA ASN A 183 11.32 25.86 26.09
C ASN A 183 11.02 26.91 27.19
N PRO A 184 9.76 27.12 27.60
CA PRO A 184 9.38 28.25 28.46
C PRO A 184 9.89 28.13 29.91
N THR A 185 10.24 29.28 30.50
CA THR A 185 10.34 29.40 31.96
C THR A 185 8.95 29.59 32.55
N ILE A 186 8.43 28.59 33.26
CA ILE A 186 7.08 28.64 33.84
C ILE A 186 7.15 29.01 35.32
N GLN A 187 6.39 30.03 35.73
CA GLN A 187 6.17 30.36 37.14
C GLN A 187 5.11 29.44 37.77
N ASN A 188 5.14 29.28 39.09
CA ASN A 188 4.06 28.60 39.80
C ASN A 188 2.72 29.32 39.53
N GLN A 189 1.62 28.57 39.39
CA GLN A 189 0.23 29.02 39.13
C GLN A 189 -0.24 29.20 37.67
N VAL A 190 0.59 28.97 36.64
CA VAL A 190 0.17 29.01 35.21
C VAL A 190 -1.00 28.08 34.85
N SER A 191 -1.27 27.06 35.66
CA SER A 191 -2.34 26.08 35.41
C SER A 191 -3.76 26.55 35.73
N GLN A 192 -3.97 27.70 36.40
CA GLN A 192 -5.31 28.09 36.87
C GLN A 192 -6.33 28.24 35.73
N ASN A 193 -5.90 28.66 34.55
CA ASN A 193 -6.76 28.85 33.36
C ASN A 193 -6.64 27.72 32.32
N LEU A 194 -5.78 26.72 32.56
CA LEU A 194 -5.53 25.63 31.60
C LEU A 194 -6.55 24.46 31.69
N CYS A 195 -7.51 24.55 32.60
CA CYS A 195 -8.59 23.56 32.80
C CYS A 195 -9.48 23.32 31.56
N ALA A 196 -9.43 24.23 30.56
CA ALA A 196 -10.16 24.14 29.30
C ALA A 196 -9.57 23.10 28.33
N PHE A 197 -8.29 22.74 28.49
CA PHE A 197 -7.58 21.79 27.64
C PHE A 197 -7.59 20.38 28.26
N ASN A 198 -7.83 19.35 27.45
CA ASN A 198 -7.79 17.94 27.90
C ASN A 198 -6.56 17.17 27.38
N GLN A 199 -5.80 17.76 26.47
CA GLN A 199 -4.46 17.34 26.07
C GLN A 199 -3.53 18.56 26.11
N ILE A 200 -2.44 18.47 26.88
CA ILE A 200 -1.47 19.56 27.01
C ILE A 200 -0.06 19.01 26.76
N ASN A 201 0.66 19.65 25.85
CA ASN A 201 2.06 19.39 25.57
C ASN A 201 2.87 20.63 25.94
N PHE A 202 3.58 20.60 27.07
CA PHE A 202 4.50 21.66 27.47
C PHE A 202 5.88 21.52 26.83
N GLY A 203 6.20 20.34 26.26
CA GLY A 203 7.58 19.98 25.93
C GLY A 203 8.50 20.12 27.14
N ILE A 204 9.64 20.78 26.94
CA ILE A 204 10.64 21.04 27.98
C ILE A 204 10.29 22.33 28.74
N ILE A 205 9.99 22.24 30.03
CA ILE A 205 9.86 23.38 30.94
C ILE A 205 11.20 23.65 31.63
N ILE A 206 11.63 24.90 31.61
CA ILE A 206 12.79 25.37 32.38
C ILE A 206 12.31 25.89 33.73
N LEU A 207 12.67 25.21 34.82
CA LEU A 207 12.28 25.58 36.17
C LEU A 207 13.31 26.51 36.83
N ARG A 208 12.88 27.68 37.32
CA ARG A 208 13.70 28.53 38.20
C ARG A 208 13.59 28.13 39.65
N ASP A 209 12.35 28.02 40.14
CA ASP A 209 12.02 27.70 41.52
C ASP A 209 11.59 26.24 41.69
N ARG A 210 11.30 25.81 42.93
CA ARG A 210 10.69 24.48 43.14
C ARG A 210 9.23 24.55 42.67
N PRO A 211 8.80 23.69 41.74
CA PRO A 211 7.42 23.69 41.30
C PRO A 211 6.54 23.09 42.39
N THR A 212 5.55 23.84 42.85
CA THR A 212 4.61 23.46 43.90
C THR A 212 3.21 23.78 43.40
N HIS A 213 2.29 22.81 43.46
CA HIS A 213 0.90 22.95 42.99
C HIS A 213 0.75 23.28 41.50
N MET A 214 1.79 23.02 40.68
CA MET A 214 1.80 23.32 39.24
C MET A 214 0.67 22.62 38.47
N PHE A 215 0.25 21.40 38.83
CA PHE A 215 -0.85 20.71 38.14
C PHE A 215 -2.17 20.66 38.92
N SER A 216 -2.24 21.34 40.08
CA SER A 216 -3.35 21.28 41.05
C SER A 216 -4.75 21.56 40.46
N THR A 217 -4.85 22.36 39.40
CA THR A 217 -6.10 22.76 38.74
C THR A 217 -6.40 22.00 37.44
N LEU A 218 -5.54 21.06 37.01
CA LEU A 218 -5.66 20.33 35.74
C LEU A 218 -6.60 19.12 35.81
N VAL A 219 -7.76 19.29 36.45
CA VAL A 219 -8.74 18.22 36.80
C VAL A 219 -9.21 17.40 35.60
N ASN A 220 -9.35 18.05 34.43
CA ASN A 220 -9.90 17.46 33.20
C ASN A 220 -8.83 16.93 32.23
N VAL A 221 -7.54 17.05 32.54
CA VAL A 221 -6.46 16.67 31.62
C VAL A 221 -6.35 15.14 31.55
N THR A 222 -6.41 14.61 30.32
CA THR A 222 -6.35 13.17 30.02
C THR A 222 -5.00 12.74 29.44
N LYS A 223 -4.31 13.66 28.76
CA LYS A 223 -2.92 13.50 28.29
C LYS A 223 -2.09 14.72 28.68
N LEU A 224 -0.93 14.49 29.28
CA LEU A 224 0.03 15.51 29.64
C LEU A 224 1.43 15.06 29.22
N ALA A 225 2.14 15.89 28.46
CA ALA A 225 3.55 15.71 28.14
C ALA A 225 4.34 16.89 28.69
N VAL A 226 5.33 16.62 29.55
CA VAL A 226 6.09 17.64 30.26
C VAL A 226 7.44 17.12 30.79
N SER A 227 8.53 17.57 30.17
CA SER A 227 9.90 17.30 30.58
C SER A 227 10.41 18.48 31.42
N PHE A 228 11.00 18.23 32.60
CA PHE A 228 11.51 19.30 33.46
C PHE A 228 13.03 19.40 33.39
N ILE A 229 13.57 20.57 33.04
CA ILE A 229 15.00 20.89 33.13
C ILE A 229 15.21 22.02 34.14
N ARG A 230 16.30 21.98 34.90
CA ARG A 230 16.61 23.03 35.89
C ARG A 230 18.09 23.44 35.89
N TYR A 231 18.34 24.73 35.66
CA TYR A 231 19.67 25.31 35.80
C TYR A 231 20.05 25.43 37.29
N GLY A 232 21.15 24.76 37.66
CA GLY A 232 21.63 24.72 39.05
C GLY A 232 20.87 23.74 39.95
N LYS A 233 21.37 23.52 41.17
CA LYS A 233 20.65 22.76 42.20
C LYS A 233 19.56 23.65 42.81
N PRO A 234 18.36 23.12 43.16
CA PRO A 234 18.12 21.75 43.56
C PRO A 234 17.49 20.83 42.51
N ILE A 235 17.83 19.56 42.72
CA ILE A 235 17.22 18.33 42.19
C ILE A 235 15.68 18.39 42.15
N ILE A 236 15.07 17.93 41.04
CA ILE A 236 13.61 17.77 40.90
C ILE A 236 13.19 16.41 41.49
N ILE A 237 12.22 16.43 42.40
CA ILE A 237 11.61 15.25 43.01
C ILE A 237 10.10 15.40 42.90
N LEU A 238 9.42 14.43 42.32
CA LEU A 238 7.95 14.45 42.22
C LEU A 238 7.33 14.20 43.60
N ASN A 239 6.28 14.94 43.93
CA ASN A 239 5.50 14.81 45.15
C ASN A 239 4.01 15.07 44.88
N GLN A 240 3.16 14.75 45.85
CA GLN A 240 1.72 15.00 45.76
C GLN A 240 1.39 16.48 45.59
N ASP A 241 2.20 17.40 46.13
CA ASP A 241 2.00 18.84 45.94
C ASP A 241 2.14 19.26 44.47
N LEU A 242 3.09 18.67 43.74
CA LEU A 242 3.31 18.93 42.32
C LEU A 242 2.24 18.26 41.44
N MET A 243 1.95 16.98 41.72
CA MET A 243 1.15 16.09 40.88
C MET A 243 -0.34 16.04 41.23
N GLY A 244 -0.75 16.67 42.35
CA GLY A 244 -2.15 16.84 42.72
C GLY A 244 -2.94 17.53 41.60
N GLY A 245 -4.25 17.29 41.54
CA GLY A 245 -5.12 17.81 40.49
C GLY A 245 -5.26 16.92 39.26
N LEU A 246 -4.32 16.00 38.99
CA LEU A 246 -4.35 15.11 37.82
C LEU A 246 -5.25 13.88 38.05
N TYR A 247 -6.56 14.10 38.24
CA TYR A 247 -7.56 13.06 38.51
C TYR A 247 -7.95 12.26 37.25
N SER A 248 -8.09 12.95 36.11
CA SER A 248 -8.58 12.38 34.84
C SER A 248 -7.47 11.83 33.93
N ILE A 249 -6.22 11.87 34.38
CA ILE A 249 -5.04 11.56 33.57
C ILE A 249 -5.02 10.08 33.18
N LYS A 250 -4.72 9.80 31.90
CA LYS A 250 -4.59 8.44 31.35
C LYS A 250 -3.21 8.17 30.76
N HIS A 251 -2.61 9.19 30.15
CA HIS A 251 -1.24 9.14 29.63
C HIS A 251 -0.46 10.31 30.22
N LEU A 252 0.63 10.00 30.89
CA LEU A 252 1.56 10.98 31.42
C LEU A 252 2.96 10.68 30.88
N ASP A 253 3.50 11.63 30.13
CA ASP A 253 4.87 11.59 29.63
C ASP A 253 5.69 12.65 30.38
N MET A 254 6.73 12.19 31.07
CA MET A 254 7.71 13.00 31.80
C MET A 254 9.13 12.56 31.46
N SER A 255 9.33 12.04 30.24
CA SER A 255 10.63 11.56 29.73
C SER A 255 11.65 12.70 29.52
N ASP A 256 12.93 12.32 29.35
CA ASP A 256 14.05 13.19 28.97
C ASP A 256 14.20 14.48 29.82
N GLY A 257 13.99 14.35 31.13
CA GLY A 257 14.11 15.43 32.11
C GLY A 257 15.20 15.23 33.18
N ASP A 258 15.19 16.12 34.17
CA ASP A 258 16.10 16.15 35.31
C ASP A 258 15.46 15.58 36.61
N ILE A 259 14.41 14.75 36.48
CA ILE A 259 13.73 14.11 37.62
C ILE A 259 14.66 13.09 38.28
N TYR A 260 14.72 13.09 39.61
CA TYR A 260 15.70 12.31 40.39
C TYR A 260 15.06 11.34 41.39
N GLY A 261 13.76 11.49 41.64
CA GLY A 261 13.00 10.60 42.51
C GLY A 261 11.53 10.98 42.59
N ILE A 262 10.77 10.12 43.24
CA ILE A 262 9.34 10.21 43.43
C ILE A 262 9.10 9.96 44.91
N LYS A 263 8.33 10.81 45.59
CA LYS A 263 7.94 10.59 46.98
C LYS A 263 6.79 9.58 47.08
N ASN A 264 6.67 8.93 48.23
CA ASN A 264 5.49 8.14 48.59
C ASN A 264 4.18 8.93 48.31
N ALA A 265 3.16 8.23 47.79
CA ALA A 265 1.81 8.74 47.49
C ALA A 265 1.75 9.92 46.47
N THR A 266 2.81 10.15 45.69
CA THR A 266 2.85 11.21 44.64
C THR A 266 1.66 11.13 43.68
N PHE A 267 1.26 9.92 43.29
CA PHE A 267 0.20 9.69 42.31
C PHE A 267 -1.13 9.18 42.92
N GLN A 268 -1.33 9.39 44.23
CA GLN A 268 -2.48 8.84 44.97
C GLN A 268 -3.85 9.16 44.35
N MET A 269 -3.96 10.28 43.63
CA MET A 269 -5.19 10.78 43.01
C MET A 269 -5.35 10.40 41.54
N SER A 270 -4.31 9.85 40.88
CA SER A 270 -4.26 9.58 39.44
C SER A 270 -4.62 8.13 39.11
N SER A 271 -5.69 7.61 39.71
CA SER A 271 -6.07 6.18 39.66
C SER A 271 -6.47 5.67 38.27
N LEU A 272 -6.75 6.57 37.32
CA LEU A 272 -7.09 6.28 35.93
C LEU A 272 -5.88 6.22 34.98
N LEU A 273 -4.66 6.49 35.47
CA LEU A 273 -3.45 6.50 34.65
C LEU A 273 -3.15 5.09 34.12
N GLU A 274 -3.01 4.96 32.80
CA GLU A 274 -2.74 3.68 32.11
C GLU A 274 -1.30 3.58 31.59
N TYR A 275 -0.70 4.72 31.24
CA TYR A 275 0.66 4.84 30.69
C TYR A 275 1.43 5.93 31.44
N LEU A 276 2.60 5.58 31.97
CA LEU A 276 3.52 6.49 32.63
C LEU A 276 4.92 6.32 32.04
N ASP A 277 5.43 7.38 31.41
CA ASP A 277 6.82 7.45 30.96
C ASP A 277 7.64 8.39 31.84
N LEU A 278 8.75 7.85 32.37
CA LEU A 278 9.74 8.53 33.20
C LEU A 278 11.16 8.18 32.71
N SER A 279 11.29 7.77 31.44
CA SER A 279 12.57 7.44 30.82
C SER A 279 13.51 8.63 30.68
N GLY A 280 14.80 8.39 30.43
CA GLY A 280 15.79 9.44 30.15
C GLY A 280 16.12 10.37 31.34
N ASN A 281 15.55 10.08 32.51
CA ASN A 281 15.68 10.91 33.72
C ASN A 281 16.93 10.53 34.56
N ARG A 282 17.09 11.19 35.72
CA ARG A 282 18.26 11.05 36.60
C ARG A 282 17.96 10.28 37.89
N MET A 283 16.90 9.46 37.92
CA MET A 283 16.43 8.82 39.16
C MET A 283 17.43 7.82 39.73
N LYS A 284 17.68 7.91 41.04
CA LYS A 284 18.67 7.06 41.76
C LYS A 284 18.09 6.02 42.71
N LYS A 285 16.79 6.08 43.00
CA LYS A 285 16.06 5.10 43.80
C LYS A 285 14.56 5.33 43.60
N ILE A 286 13.77 4.28 43.74
CA ILE A 286 12.31 4.34 43.88
C ILE A 286 12.00 4.23 45.38
N GLU A 287 11.29 5.19 45.96
CA GLU A 287 10.85 5.12 47.36
C GLU A 287 9.65 4.17 47.50
N LYS A 288 9.55 3.45 48.62
CA LYS A 288 8.39 2.58 48.88
C LYS A 288 7.10 3.39 48.82
N GLY A 289 6.17 2.94 47.97
CA GLY A 289 4.89 3.61 47.76
C GLY A 289 4.92 4.82 46.81
N SER A 290 6.02 5.05 46.07
CA SER A 290 6.12 6.06 45.00
C SER A 290 4.93 6.04 44.04
N PHE A 291 4.47 4.83 43.69
CA PHE A 291 3.41 4.57 42.72
C PHE A 291 2.05 4.19 43.35
N THR A 292 1.88 4.40 44.67
CA THR A 292 0.61 4.12 45.35
C THR A 292 -0.52 4.93 44.71
N GLY A 293 -1.66 4.27 44.46
CA GLY A 293 -2.84 4.86 43.80
C GLY A 293 -2.96 4.55 42.31
N LEU A 294 -1.87 4.16 41.63
CA LEU A 294 -1.82 3.86 40.19
C LEU A 294 -2.41 2.49 39.81
N ILE A 295 -3.62 2.20 40.30
CA ILE A 295 -4.29 0.88 40.17
C ILE A 295 -4.62 0.48 38.72
N SER A 296 -4.74 1.44 37.80
CA SER A 296 -5.05 1.20 36.37
C SER A 296 -3.82 1.12 35.47
N LEU A 297 -2.60 1.31 36.01
CA LEU A 297 -1.39 1.43 35.20
C LEU A 297 -1.07 0.11 34.51
N LYS A 298 -0.89 0.14 33.19
CA LYS A 298 -0.62 -1.04 32.34
C LYS A 298 0.83 -1.08 31.88
N MET A 299 1.43 0.09 31.66
CA MET A 299 2.81 0.25 31.23
C MET A 299 3.51 1.33 32.05
N LEU A 300 4.69 0.99 32.56
CA LEU A 300 5.61 1.88 33.26
C LEU A 300 6.97 1.81 32.57
N ASN A 301 7.40 2.93 31.99
CA ASN A 301 8.72 3.07 31.41
C ASN A 301 9.63 3.88 32.35
N LEU A 302 10.76 3.29 32.72
CA LEU A 302 11.78 3.85 33.60
C LEU A 302 13.18 3.72 32.99
N ASN A 303 13.31 3.36 31.70
CA ASN A 303 14.63 3.10 31.12
C ASN A 303 15.53 4.35 31.08
N ARG A 304 16.84 4.14 30.93
CA ARG A 304 17.87 5.21 30.90
C ARG A 304 17.95 6.06 32.18
N ASN A 305 17.48 5.55 33.31
CA ASN A 305 17.67 6.18 34.62
C ASN A 305 19.01 5.79 35.27
N ARG A 306 19.18 6.00 36.58
CA ARG A 306 20.43 5.75 37.33
C ARG A 306 20.16 5.00 38.63
N LEU A 307 19.17 4.11 38.62
CA LEU A 307 18.52 3.53 39.79
C LEU A 307 19.47 2.73 40.71
N ASN A 308 20.50 2.09 40.16
CA ASN A 308 21.53 1.31 40.89
C ASN A 308 21.04 0.10 41.72
N ILE A 309 19.94 0.20 42.45
CA ILE A 309 19.31 -0.87 43.22
C ILE A 309 17.80 -0.79 43.03
N LEU A 310 17.17 -1.93 42.72
CA LEU A 310 15.72 -2.07 42.91
C LEU A 310 15.50 -2.66 44.31
N SER A 311 14.89 -1.87 45.20
CA SER A 311 14.62 -2.31 46.57
C SER A 311 13.30 -3.10 46.66
N ASN A 312 13.16 -3.88 47.74
CA ASN A 312 11.92 -4.58 48.04
C ASN A 312 10.73 -3.59 48.04
N ASN A 313 9.56 -4.07 47.60
CA ASN A 313 8.34 -3.26 47.54
C ASN A 313 8.40 -1.96 46.69
N SER A 314 9.40 -1.77 45.80
CA SER A 314 9.53 -0.55 44.97
C SER A 314 8.29 -0.27 44.11
N PHE A 315 7.60 -1.33 43.66
CA PHE A 315 6.47 -1.25 42.73
C PHE A 315 5.08 -1.54 43.36
N VAL A 316 4.99 -1.50 44.71
CA VAL A 316 3.73 -1.76 45.42
C VAL A 316 2.61 -0.83 44.95
N GLY A 317 1.43 -1.42 44.74
CA GLY A 317 0.21 -0.74 44.27
C GLY A 317 -0.07 -0.89 42.76
N LEU A 318 0.92 -1.33 41.97
CA LEU A 318 0.82 -1.46 40.50
C LEU A 318 0.14 -2.77 40.05
N VAL A 319 -1.03 -3.09 40.63
CA VAL A 319 -1.73 -4.38 40.46
C VAL A 319 -2.15 -4.72 39.02
N SER A 320 -2.35 -3.72 38.17
CA SER A 320 -2.74 -3.90 36.76
C SER A 320 -1.56 -3.92 35.77
N LEU A 321 -0.32 -3.75 36.26
CA LEU A 321 0.86 -3.56 35.42
C LEU A 321 1.14 -4.79 34.57
N ARG A 322 1.42 -4.58 33.28
CA ARG A 322 1.69 -5.64 32.29
C ARG A 322 3.09 -5.57 31.71
N ILE A 323 3.62 -4.36 31.57
CA ILE A 323 4.95 -4.08 31.01
C ILE A 323 5.67 -3.16 31.99
N LEU A 324 6.84 -3.61 32.43
CA LEU A 324 7.78 -2.83 33.23
C LEU A 324 9.12 -2.80 32.49
N ASN A 325 9.52 -1.61 32.02
CA ASN A 325 10.84 -1.40 31.42
C ASN A 325 11.72 -0.63 32.40
N VAL A 326 12.80 -1.28 32.85
CA VAL A 326 13.85 -0.72 33.72
C VAL A 326 15.24 -0.95 33.10
N SER A 327 15.31 -1.07 31.77
CA SER A 327 16.57 -1.21 31.03
C SER A 327 17.46 0.04 31.12
N GLU A 328 18.74 -0.09 30.74
CA GLU A 328 19.73 1.00 30.71
C GLU A 328 19.88 1.80 32.03
N SER A 329 19.43 1.25 33.17
CA SER A 329 19.24 1.98 34.44
C SER A 329 20.35 1.76 35.48
N ARG A 330 21.45 1.10 35.07
CA ARG A 330 22.65 0.79 35.86
C ARG A 330 22.38 -0.03 37.13
N ILE A 331 21.32 -0.84 37.14
CA ILE A 331 20.92 -1.65 38.31
C ILE A 331 21.96 -2.74 38.58
N GLN A 332 22.56 -2.74 39.78
CA GLN A 332 23.55 -3.72 40.24
C GLN A 332 22.95 -4.84 41.09
N LEU A 333 21.88 -4.52 41.84
CA LEU A 333 21.20 -5.41 42.77
C LEU A 333 19.67 -5.28 42.63
N ILE A 334 18.98 -6.41 42.70
CA ILE A 334 17.54 -6.50 42.88
C ILE A 334 17.31 -7.20 44.22
N GLU A 335 16.66 -6.53 45.16
CA GLU A 335 16.34 -7.14 46.46
C GLU A 335 15.18 -8.14 46.31
N PRO A 336 15.16 -9.27 47.05
CA PRO A 336 14.03 -10.19 47.08
C PRO A 336 12.71 -9.48 47.46
N GLY A 337 11.61 -9.83 46.79
CA GLY A 337 10.32 -9.14 46.97
C GLY A 337 10.25 -7.74 46.33
N THR A 338 11.13 -7.41 45.38
CA THR A 338 11.03 -6.17 44.57
C THR A 338 9.72 -6.10 43.77
N PHE A 339 9.30 -7.23 43.20
CA PHE A 339 8.14 -7.34 42.29
C PHE A 339 6.88 -7.92 42.97
N GLU A 340 6.84 -7.90 44.31
CA GLU A 340 5.71 -8.41 45.07
C GLU A 340 4.43 -7.61 44.79
N GLY A 341 3.33 -8.32 44.52
CA GLY A 341 2.04 -7.73 44.12
C GLY A 341 1.90 -7.37 42.63
N LEU A 342 2.91 -7.63 41.78
CA LEU A 342 2.83 -7.43 40.33
C LEU A 342 2.24 -8.65 39.59
N GLU A 343 1.12 -9.19 40.09
CA GLU A 343 0.54 -10.45 39.62
C GLU A 343 0.19 -10.45 38.13
N MET A 344 -0.11 -9.29 37.54
CA MET A 344 -0.51 -9.14 36.14
C MET A 344 0.65 -8.88 35.17
N LEU A 345 1.88 -8.77 35.66
CA LEU A 345 3.07 -8.46 34.88
C LEU A 345 3.33 -9.58 33.86
N ARG A 346 3.64 -9.21 32.61
CA ARG A 346 3.88 -10.15 31.50
C ARG A 346 5.28 -10.03 30.93
N ILE A 347 5.79 -8.81 30.84
CA ILE A 347 7.10 -8.47 30.29
C ILE A 347 7.86 -7.65 31.34
N LEU A 348 9.04 -8.12 31.70
CA LEU A 348 10.00 -7.43 32.54
C LEU A 348 11.31 -7.28 31.78
N ASP A 349 11.64 -6.03 31.42
CA ASP A 349 12.90 -5.70 30.76
C ASP A 349 13.89 -5.10 31.76
N LEU A 350 14.95 -5.87 32.02
CA LEU A 350 16.10 -5.55 32.87
C LEU A 350 17.40 -5.46 32.05
N SER A 351 17.32 -5.34 30.73
CA SER A 351 18.49 -5.33 29.84
C SER A 351 19.41 -4.11 30.04
N TYR A 352 20.67 -4.22 29.61
CA TYR A 352 21.67 -3.14 29.68
C TYR A 352 21.86 -2.57 31.10
N ASN A 353 21.77 -3.43 32.12
CA ASN A 353 21.99 -3.10 33.52
C ASN A 353 23.34 -3.64 34.00
N GLN A 354 23.57 -3.64 35.32
CA GLN A 354 24.83 -4.03 35.95
C GLN A 354 24.66 -5.23 36.90
N ILE A 355 23.61 -6.03 36.72
CA ILE A 355 23.20 -7.09 37.66
C ILE A 355 24.27 -8.18 37.70
N LYS A 356 24.73 -8.53 38.91
CA LYS A 356 25.75 -9.58 39.13
C LYS A 356 25.20 -10.88 39.69
N VAL A 357 24.16 -10.83 40.53
CA VAL A 357 23.61 -12.02 41.19
C VAL A 357 22.09 -11.96 41.09
N ILE A 358 21.47 -13.06 40.68
CA ILE A 358 20.03 -13.26 40.85
C ILE A 358 19.84 -14.13 42.10
N GLN A 359 19.32 -13.49 43.16
CA GLN A 359 19.12 -14.11 44.47
C GLN A 359 17.85 -14.96 44.51
N ASN A 360 17.76 -15.85 45.50
CA ASN A 360 16.54 -16.60 45.80
C ASN A 360 15.33 -15.64 45.94
N ASN A 361 14.20 -16.00 45.32
CA ASN A 361 12.95 -15.21 45.34
C ASN A 361 13.07 -13.78 44.78
N THR A 362 14.03 -13.50 43.89
CA THR A 362 14.17 -12.16 43.25
C THR A 362 12.88 -11.73 42.53
N PHE A 363 12.23 -12.67 41.82
CA PHE A 363 11.05 -12.41 41.00
C PHE A 363 9.71 -12.86 41.62
N SER A 364 9.69 -13.12 42.94
CA SER A 364 8.47 -13.54 43.63
C SER A 364 7.36 -12.48 43.50
N GLY A 365 6.12 -12.93 43.31
CA GLY A 365 4.94 -12.08 43.10
C GLY A 365 4.59 -11.76 41.64
N ALA A 366 5.53 -11.94 40.69
CA ALA A 366 5.28 -11.76 39.25
C ALA A 366 4.79 -13.06 38.58
N SER A 367 3.76 -13.71 39.13
CA SER A 367 3.35 -15.09 38.78
C SER A 367 2.86 -15.30 37.34
N MET A 368 2.41 -14.23 36.66
CA MET A 368 1.98 -14.25 35.25
C MET A 368 3.07 -13.82 34.26
N LEU A 369 4.30 -13.58 34.73
CA LEU A 369 5.42 -13.18 33.88
C LEU A 369 5.67 -14.24 32.79
N ARG A 370 5.80 -13.78 31.54
CA ARG A 370 6.01 -14.63 30.36
C ARG A 370 7.41 -14.46 29.80
N GLU A 371 7.90 -13.23 29.81
CA GLU A 371 9.15 -12.81 29.19
C GLU A 371 9.99 -12.05 30.20
N LEU A 372 11.19 -12.59 30.48
CA LEU A 372 12.19 -12.00 31.36
C LEU A 372 13.45 -11.73 30.54
N ILE A 373 13.75 -10.45 30.33
CA ILE A 373 14.84 -9.99 29.46
C ILE A 373 15.98 -9.47 30.36
N LEU A 374 17.10 -10.19 30.40
CA LEU A 374 18.29 -9.87 31.21
C LEU A 374 19.54 -9.62 30.35
N LEU A 375 19.38 -9.46 29.03
CA LEU A 375 20.44 -9.20 28.06
C LEU A 375 21.40 -8.09 28.52
N TYR A 376 22.70 -8.21 28.23
CA TYR A 376 23.70 -7.17 28.55
C TYR A 376 23.77 -6.79 30.04
N ASN A 377 23.81 -7.78 30.93
CA ASN A 377 24.15 -7.63 32.35
C ASN A 377 25.56 -8.22 32.65
N TYR A 378 25.93 -8.37 33.93
CA TYR A 378 27.20 -8.98 34.37
C TYR A 378 26.96 -10.16 35.32
N ILE A 379 25.96 -11.00 35.01
CA ILE A 379 25.47 -12.04 35.92
C ILE A 379 26.55 -13.12 36.10
N GLN A 380 27.00 -13.29 37.34
CA GLN A 380 28.05 -14.22 37.80
C GLN A 380 27.48 -15.37 38.65
N GLN A 381 26.25 -15.24 39.17
CA GLN A 381 25.60 -16.30 39.95
C GLN A 381 24.08 -16.22 39.84
N ILE A 382 23.43 -17.38 39.75
CA ILE A 382 21.97 -17.53 39.88
C ILE A 382 21.72 -18.58 40.97
N GLU A 383 20.93 -18.21 41.99
CA GLU A 383 20.65 -19.08 43.13
C GLU A 383 19.50 -20.07 42.85
N ILE A 384 19.45 -21.18 43.62
CA ILE A 384 18.54 -22.32 43.39
C ILE A 384 17.06 -21.92 43.33
N LYS A 385 16.66 -20.85 44.04
CA LYS A 385 15.28 -20.36 44.08
C LYS A 385 15.09 -19.02 43.34
N ALA A 386 16.01 -18.68 42.43
CA ALA A 386 15.97 -17.41 41.70
C ALA A 386 14.65 -17.16 40.95
N PHE A 387 14.13 -18.20 40.29
CA PHE A 387 12.89 -18.15 39.50
C PHE A 387 11.67 -18.75 40.22
N GLU A 388 11.74 -18.92 41.55
CA GLU A 388 10.64 -19.46 42.34
C GLU A 388 9.36 -18.60 42.18
N GLY A 389 8.24 -19.26 41.86
CA GLY A 389 6.95 -18.62 41.57
C GLY A 389 6.67 -18.29 40.09
N LEU A 390 7.65 -18.37 39.19
CA LEU A 390 7.49 -18.00 37.76
C LEU A 390 6.90 -19.11 36.88
N SER A 391 5.81 -19.73 37.31
CA SER A 391 5.21 -20.91 36.64
C SER A 391 4.65 -20.67 35.22
N ASN A 392 4.50 -19.40 34.81
CA ASN A 392 4.05 -19.00 33.47
C ASN A 392 5.17 -18.52 32.52
N LEU A 393 6.42 -18.52 32.98
CA LEU A 393 7.56 -18.03 32.21
C LEU A 393 7.77 -18.91 30.96
N LYS A 394 7.89 -18.26 29.81
CA LYS A 394 8.09 -18.89 28.48
C LYS A 394 9.47 -18.62 27.90
N TYR A 395 10.01 -17.44 28.20
CA TYR A 395 11.26 -16.94 27.65
C TYR A 395 12.09 -16.29 28.76
N VAL A 396 13.31 -16.78 28.93
CA VAL A 396 14.35 -16.14 29.75
C VAL A 396 15.62 -16.01 28.91
N SER A 397 16.21 -14.81 28.92
CA SER A 397 17.38 -14.48 28.09
C SER A 397 18.45 -13.68 28.84
N ASN A 398 19.72 -14.05 28.65
CA ASN A 398 20.89 -13.38 29.20
C ASN A 398 22.06 -13.49 28.20
N HIS A 399 21.90 -12.93 27.00
CA HIS A 399 22.93 -12.91 25.97
C HIS A 399 24.07 -11.93 26.33
N LEU A 400 25.32 -12.34 26.10
CA LEU A 400 26.55 -11.65 26.51
C LEU A 400 27.54 -11.52 25.34
N GLU A 401 27.17 -10.82 24.27
CA GLU A 401 28.06 -10.67 23.10
C GLU A 401 29.31 -9.81 23.38
N HIS A 402 29.30 -8.97 24.43
CA HIS A 402 30.28 -7.90 24.61
C HIS A 402 31.22 -8.02 25.82
N ASN A 403 31.10 -9.04 26.67
CA ASN A 403 31.83 -9.12 27.96
C ASN A 403 32.64 -10.42 28.14
N VAL A 404 33.56 -10.68 27.22
CA VAL A 404 34.33 -11.94 27.13
C VAL A 404 35.53 -12.00 28.11
N TYR A 405 35.34 -11.55 29.34
CA TYR A 405 36.33 -11.54 30.43
C TYR A 405 35.76 -11.90 31.82
N PHE A 406 34.47 -12.23 31.92
CA PHE A 406 33.85 -12.64 33.18
C PHE A 406 33.57 -14.15 33.20
N GLU A 407 33.69 -14.74 34.39
CA GLU A 407 33.30 -16.13 34.64
C GLU A 407 31.81 -16.34 34.30
N LEU A 408 31.50 -17.40 33.55
CA LEU A 408 30.11 -17.75 33.25
C LEU A 408 29.37 -18.05 34.56
N PRO A 409 28.11 -17.59 34.72
CA PRO A 409 27.42 -17.73 35.98
C PRO A 409 27.26 -19.19 36.40
N ASN A 410 27.58 -19.44 37.67
CA ASN A 410 27.39 -20.73 38.30
C ASN A 410 25.90 -20.91 38.59
N ILE A 411 25.27 -21.86 37.90
CA ILE A 411 23.88 -22.25 38.13
C ILE A 411 23.86 -23.61 38.84
N LYS A 412 23.23 -23.62 40.02
CA LYS A 412 23.10 -24.82 40.84
C LYS A 412 21.94 -25.71 40.37
N LYS A 413 22.06 -27.02 40.61
CA LYS A 413 20.96 -27.97 40.46
C LYS A 413 19.72 -27.52 41.25
N GLY A 414 18.51 -27.68 40.70
CA GLY A 414 17.25 -27.19 41.25
C GLY A 414 16.80 -25.81 40.74
N THR A 415 17.67 -25.03 40.08
CA THR A 415 17.36 -23.63 39.68
C THR A 415 16.15 -23.49 38.75
N PHE A 416 15.80 -24.54 38.00
CA PHE A 416 14.72 -24.52 37.01
C PHE A 416 13.54 -25.46 37.33
N GLU A 417 13.55 -26.10 38.50
CA GLU A 417 12.57 -27.14 38.91
C GLU A 417 11.10 -26.68 38.81
N MET A 418 10.84 -25.37 38.94
CA MET A 418 9.49 -24.79 38.89
C MET A 418 9.05 -24.28 37.51
N LEU A 419 9.91 -24.32 36.48
CA LEU A 419 9.67 -23.70 35.17
C LEU A 419 8.92 -24.63 34.19
N ASN A 420 7.71 -25.06 34.58
CA ASN A 420 6.91 -26.05 33.84
C ASN A 420 6.38 -25.61 32.46
N ARG A 421 6.62 -24.35 32.03
CA ARG A 421 6.09 -23.76 30.78
C ARG A 421 7.16 -23.10 29.91
N ILE A 422 8.43 -23.29 30.24
CA ILE A 422 9.55 -22.62 29.57
C ILE A 422 9.75 -23.20 28.16
N ASP A 423 9.53 -22.36 27.14
CA ASP A 423 9.74 -22.73 25.74
C ASP A 423 11.22 -22.56 25.35
N VAL A 424 11.85 -21.51 25.89
CA VAL A 424 13.20 -21.04 25.53
C VAL A 424 14.00 -20.70 26.79
N ILE A 425 15.17 -21.32 26.93
CA ILE A 425 16.22 -20.90 27.87
C ILE A 425 17.44 -20.46 27.07
N ASP A 426 17.74 -19.17 27.16
CA ASP A 426 18.94 -18.54 26.63
C ASP A 426 19.74 -17.97 27.80
N LEU A 427 20.53 -18.84 28.45
CA LEU A 427 21.33 -18.47 29.62
C LEU A 427 22.77 -18.92 29.40
N ASN A 428 23.64 -17.94 29.18
CA ASN A 428 25.09 -18.15 29.22
C ASN A 428 25.50 -18.55 30.64
N ALA A 429 25.82 -19.82 30.89
CA ALA A 429 26.05 -20.35 32.24
C ALA A 429 26.75 -21.72 32.27
N PHE A 430 27.43 -22.01 33.37
CA PHE A 430 27.82 -23.38 33.72
C PHE A 430 26.69 -24.07 34.51
N MET A 431 26.19 -25.20 34.00
CA MET A 431 25.32 -26.12 34.75
C MET A 431 25.89 -27.54 34.79
N THR A 432 25.54 -28.28 35.84
CA THR A 432 25.98 -29.67 36.06
C THR A 432 24.97 -30.72 35.64
N THR A 433 23.67 -30.41 35.56
CA THR A 433 22.60 -31.31 35.11
C THR A 433 21.41 -30.53 34.54
N PHE A 434 20.76 -31.06 33.49
CA PHE A 434 19.52 -30.53 32.90
C PHE A 434 18.30 -31.43 33.14
N SER A 435 18.46 -32.54 33.89
CA SER A 435 17.44 -33.56 34.19
C SER A 435 16.08 -33.10 34.73
N GLU A 436 15.93 -31.82 35.06
CA GLU A 436 14.74 -31.22 35.70
C GLU A 436 13.74 -30.64 34.70
N ILE A 437 14.13 -30.37 33.45
CA ILE A 437 13.28 -29.66 32.47
C ILE A 437 12.78 -30.62 31.39
N GLN A 438 11.47 -30.93 31.41
CA GLN A 438 10.88 -31.99 30.58
C GLN A 438 10.41 -31.54 29.17
N LEU A 439 10.21 -30.24 28.93
CA LEU A 439 9.49 -29.73 27.74
C LEU A 439 10.19 -28.55 27.04
N LEU A 440 11.53 -28.56 27.02
CA LEU A 440 12.32 -27.49 26.41
C LEU A 440 12.38 -27.63 24.88
N LYS A 441 11.93 -26.61 24.14
CA LYS A 441 12.01 -26.60 22.67
C LYS A 441 13.38 -26.17 22.18
N TYR A 442 13.94 -25.16 22.84
CA TYR A 442 15.18 -24.50 22.46
C TYR A 442 16.05 -24.30 23.69
N LEU A 443 17.30 -24.74 23.58
CA LEU A 443 18.35 -24.47 24.56
C LEU A 443 19.53 -23.79 23.87
N TYR A 444 19.98 -22.67 24.41
CA TYR A 444 21.27 -22.07 24.07
C TYR A 444 22.22 -22.23 25.25
N LEU A 445 23.33 -22.92 25.03
CA LEU A 445 24.39 -23.12 26.02
C LEU A 445 25.64 -22.36 25.63
N CYS A 446 26.27 -21.67 26.57
CA CYS A 446 27.63 -21.15 26.40
C CYS A 446 28.58 -21.92 27.32
N ILE A 447 29.61 -22.53 26.75
CA ILE A 447 30.53 -23.41 27.47
C ILE A 447 31.97 -23.02 27.15
N ASN A 448 32.80 -22.82 28.17
CA ASN A 448 34.22 -22.51 28.00
C ASN A 448 35.03 -23.78 27.71
N GLY A 449 35.69 -23.85 26.55
CA GLY A 449 36.42 -25.01 26.05
C GLY A 449 37.62 -25.40 26.92
N THR A 450 38.32 -24.45 27.53
CA THR A 450 39.44 -24.72 28.43
C THR A 450 39.02 -25.53 29.67
N TYR A 451 37.80 -25.31 30.17
CA TYR A 451 37.24 -26.04 31.31
C TYR A 451 36.81 -27.47 30.95
N ILE A 452 36.35 -27.71 29.72
CA ILE A 452 35.99 -29.06 29.24
C ILE A 452 37.23 -29.99 29.29
N ASN A 453 38.41 -29.47 28.93
CA ASN A 453 39.65 -30.22 28.97
C ASN A 453 40.13 -30.53 30.40
N GLN A 454 39.69 -29.76 31.40
CA GLN A 454 40.09 -29.93 32.81
C GLN A 454 39.13 -30.80 33.62
N GLN A 455 37.85 -30.92 33.22
CA GLN A 455 36.87 -31.77 33.89
C GLN A 455 36.25 -32.79 32.93
N GLY A 456 36.58 -34.07 33.12
CA GLY A 456 36.09 -35.20 32.31
C GLY A 456 34.58 -35.49 32.40
N ASN A 457 33.76 -34.53 32.84
CA ASN A 457 32.34 -34.67 33.07
C ASN A 457 31.47 -34.15 31.90
N PHE A 458 32.07 -33.59 30.83
CA PHE A 458 31.32 -33.13 29.66
C PHE A 458 30.43 -34.25 29.08
N GLN A 459 30.99 -35.46 28.93
CA GLN A 459 30.29 -36.64 28.41
C GLN A 459 28.99 -37.02 29.16
N SER A 460 28.87 -36.69 30.46
CA SER A 460 27.66 -36.98 31.24
C SER A 460 26.60 -35.90 31.04
N LEU A 461 26.99 -34.61 31.03
CA LEU A 461 26.11 -33.49 30.68
C LEU A 461 25.45 -33.71 29.31
N LEU A 462 26.20 -34.24 28.35
CA LEU A 462 25.70 -34.55 27.00
C LEU A 462 24.60 -35.62 26.97
N GLN A 463 24.43 -36.46 28.01
CA GLN A 463 23.36 -37.47 28.08
C GLN A 463 22.01 -36.88 28.51
N ASP A 464 22.01 -35.80 29.31
CA ASP A 464 20.79 -35.13 29.77
C ASP A 464 19.99 -34.48 28.62
N PHE A 465 20.63 -34.17 27.48
CA PHE A 465 20.01 -33.46 26.35
C PHE A 465 19.23 -34.35 25.37
N GLY A 466 19.13 -35.66 25.60
CA GLY A 466 18.58 -36.63 24.63
C GLY A 466 17.15 -36.34 24.12
N ASN A 467 16.37 -35.54 24.86
CA ASN A 467 14.98 -35.20 24.54
C ASN A 467 14.76 -33.77 23.97
N VAL A 468 15.82 -32.95 23.84
CA VAL A 468 15.67 -31.55 23.36
C VAL A 468 15.43 -31.52 21.84
N THR A 469 14.42 -30.77 21.38
CA THR A 469 14.06 -30.75 19.95
C THR A 469 15.07 -30.01 19.09
N GLU A 470 15.58 -28.86 19.54
CA GLU A 470 16.71 -28.16 18.92
C GLU A 470 17.68 -27.64 19.98
N LEU A 471 18.89 -28.20 19.99
CA LEU A 471 19.99 -27.76 20.84
C LEU A 471 20.93 -26.85 20.04
N LYS A 472 21.24 -25.67 20.59
CA LYS A 472 22.28 -24.77 20.10
C LYS A 472 23.38 -24.61 21.15
N ILE A 473 24.64 -24.73 20.75
CA ILE A 473 25.80 -24.59 21.65
C ILE A 473 26.74 -23.51 21.13
N MET A 474 27.12 -22.57 21.98
CA MET A 474 28.30 -21.72 21.84
C MET A 474 29.46 -22.29 22.67
N LEU A 475 30.59 -22.58 22.02
CA LEU A 475 31.85 -22.93 22.67
C LEU A 475 32.78 -21.72 22.64
N VAL A 476 33.26 -21.27 23.80
CA VAL A 476 34.13 -20.11 23.95
C VAL A 476 35.56 -20.55 24.31
N ASN A 477 36.59 -19.92 23.76
CA ASN A 477 38.02 -20.22 24.04
C ASN A 477 38.37 -21.71 23.86
N MET A 478 38.05 -22.29 22.71
CA MET A 478 38.37 -23.70 22.41
C MET A 478 39.86 -23.85 22.01
N GLU A 479 40.61 -24.70 22.73
CA GLU A 479 42.05 -24.95 22.48
C GLU A 479 42.33 -26.15 21.54
N SER A 480 41.42 -27.14 21.47
CA SER A 480 41.53 -28.29 20.56
C SER A 480 40.17 -28.69 19.98
N THR A 481 40.17 -29.08 18.71
CA THR A 481 39.02 -29.62 17.99
C THR A 481 38.51 -30.96 18.52
N ASP A 482 39.28 -31.66 19.37
CA ASP A 482 38.88 -32.97 19.94
C ASP A 482 37.55 -32.90 20.70
N ILE A 483 37.23 -31.76 21.30
CA ILE A 483 35.95 -31.50 22.00
C ILE A 483 34.75 -31.72 21.05
N LEU A 484 34.91 -31.43 19.76
CA LEU A 484 33.85 -31.60 18.76
C LEU A 484 33.51 -33.08 18.51
N LEU A 485 34.45 -34.02 18.73
CA LEU A 485 34.18 -35.46 18.61
C LEU A 485 33.20 -35.94 19.70
N ASN A 486 33.22 -35.34 20.88
CA ASN A 486 32.32 -35.68 21.99
C ASN A 486 30.85 -35.29 21.69
N LEU A 487 30.64 -34.25 20.87
CA LEU A 487 29.31 -33.78 20.46
C LEU A 487 28.59 -34.73 19.49
N SER A 488 29.29 -35.69 18.89
CA SER A 488 28.77 -36.62 17.87
C SER A 488 27.58 -37.50 18.31
N ARG A 489 27.35 -37.61 19.62
CA ARG A 489 26.27 -38.40 20.22
C ARG A 489 24.97 -37.62 20.43
N ILE A 490 24.94 -36.30 20.20
CA ILE A 490 23.75 -35.46 20.39
C ILE A 490 23.16 -35.00 19.06
N ASN A 491 21.84 -34.77 19.04
CA ASN A 491 21.14 -34.08 17.96
C ASN A 491 21.34 -32.55 18.06
N LEU A 492 22.58 -32.09 17.81
CA LEU A 492 22.91 -30.66 17.78
C LEU A 492 22.38 -30.02 16.49
N SER A 493 21.64 -28.90 16.58
CA SER A 493 21.15 -28.19 15.39
C SER A 493 22.06 -27.04 14.97
N SER A 494 22.74 -26.38 15.93
CA SER A 494 23.62 -25.25 15.66
C SER A 494 24.84 -25.23 16.60
N LEU A 495 25.99 -24.82 16.05
CA LEU A 495 27.24 -24.64 16.79
C LEU A 495 27.80 -23.23 16.53
N HIS A 496 28.18 -22.52 17.59
CA HIS A 496 28.89 -21.25 17.52
C HIS A 496 30.25 -21.41 18.22
N LEU A 497 31.35 -21.13 17.53
CA LEU A 497 32.69 -21.13 18.10
C LEU A 497 33.15 -19.68 18.27
N LEU A 498 33.41 -19.26 19.51
CA LEU A 498 33.87 -17.91 19.84
C LEU A 498 35.30 -18.01 20.40
N ARG A 499 36.26 -17.26 19.83
CA ARG A 499 37.67 -17.28 20.29
C ARG A 499 38.34 -18.67 20.28
N GLY A 500 37.94 -19.54 19.36
CA GLY A 500 38.61 -20.83 19.16
C GLY A 500 39.97 -20.71 18.47
N THR A 501 40.91 -21.59 18.81
CA THR A 501 42.16 -21.78 18.07
C THR A 501 41.96 -22.85 16.99
N LEU A 502 41.81 -22.42 15.75
CA LEU A 502 41.52 -23.26 14.58
C LEU A 502 42.52 -22.98 13.45
N PRO A 503 43.84 -23.16 13.68
CA PRO A 503 44.88 -22.61 12.79
C PRO A 503 44.72 -23.01 11.32
N VAL A 504 44.26 -24.24 11.05
CA VAL A 504 43.82 -24.68 9.71
C VAL A 504 42.50 -25.43 9.82
N ILE A 505 41.52 -25.05 9.01
CA ILE A 505 40.27 -25.82 8.84
C ILE A 505 40.47 -26.81 7.68
N THR A 506 40.31 -28.09 8.00
CA THR A 506 40.47 -29.23 7.10
C THR A 506 39.18 -30.06 7.04
N HIS A 507 39.07 -30.99 6.09
CA HIS A 507 37.93 -31.89 5.95
C HIS A 507 37.56 -32.72 7.20
N ASN A 508 38.48 -32.84 8.18
CA ASN A 508 38.26 -33.56 9.44
C ASN A 508 37.91 -32.65 10.64
N THR A 509 38.10 -31.33 10.53
CA THR A 509 37.97 -30.37 11.65
C THR A 509 36.59 -30.43 12.33
N PHE A 510 35.52 -30.69 11.56
CA PHE A 510 34.14 -30.73 12.05
C PHE A 510 33.51 -32.14 12.04
N LEU A 511 34.31 -33.21 11.95
CA LEU A 511 33.81 -34.59 11.79
C LEU A 511 32.75 -34.98 12.84
N GLY A 512 33.00 -34.62 14.11
CA GLY A 512 32.11 -34.91 15.23
C GLY A 512 30.80 -34.12 15.25
N VAL A 513 30.68 -33.05 14.47
CA VAL A 513 29.47 -32.19 14.38
C VAL A 513 28.90 -32.13 12.96
N SER A 514 29.21 -33.12 12.13
CA SER A 514 28.79 -33.24 10.72
C SER A 514 27.27 -33.21 10.46
N LYS A 515 26.43 -33.32 11.49
CA LYS A 515 24.96 -33.30 11.40
C LYS A 515 24.32 -31.92 11.65
N ILE A 516 25.08 -30.90 12.08
CA ILE A 516 24.51 -29.58 12.39
C ILE A 516 23.96 -28.88 11.14
N LYS A 517 22.94 -28.04 11.34
CA LYS A 517 22.33 -27.20 10.30
C LYS A 517 22.97 -25.81 10.22
N SER A 518 23.58 -25.32 11.29
CA SER A 518 24.12 -23.95 11.37
C SER A 518 25.46 -23.92 12.10
N LEU A 519 26.47 -23.27 11.52
CA LEU A 519 27.81 -23.11 12.08
C LEU A 519 28.24 -21.64 12.05
N THR A 520 28.61 -21.08 13.20
CA THR A 520 29.17 -19.74 13.30
C THR A 520 30.57 -19.80 13.89
N LEU A 521 31.55 -19.12 13.29
CA LEU A 521 32.91 -18.93 13.83
C LEU A 521 33.13 -17.44 14.07
N THR A 522 33.39 -17.02 15.30
CA THR A 522 33.60 -15.61 15.68
C THR A 522 34.94 -15.44 16.37
N ASN A 523 35.75 -14.49 15.91
CA ASN A 523 37.04 -14.13 16.53
C ASN A 523 37.96 -15.35 16.75
N CYS A 524 37.89 -16.33 15.84
CA CYS A 524 38.74 -17.52 15.90
C CYS A 524 40.08 -17.25 15.22
N THR A 525 41.17 -17.82 15.73
CA THR A 525 42.52 -17.67 15.15
C THR A 525 42.74 -18.66 14.00
N THR A 526 41.93 -18.50 12.96
CA THR A 526 41.95 -19.33 11.75
C THR A 526 42.81 -18.68 10.67
N ASN A 527 43.93 -19.31 10.29
CA ASN A 527 44.80 -18.79 9.24
C ASN A 527 44.37 -19.27 7.85
N THR A 528 43.92 -20.52 7.71
CA THR A 528 43.61 -21.12 6.39
C THR A 528 42.38 -22.03 6.43
N ILE A 529 41.50 -21.91 5.44
CA ILE A 529 40.43 -22.86 5.14
C ILE A 529 40.80 -23.62 3.86
N GLN A 530 41.07 -24.92 3.98
CA GLN A 530 41.51 -25.76 2.86
C GLN A 530 40.38 -26.15 1.89
N SER A 531 40.75 -26.50 0.66
CA SER A 531 39.86 -27.12 -0.33
C SER A 531 39.10 -28.31 0.29
N LYS A 532 37.78 -28.36 0.11
CA LYS A 532 36.88 -29.36 0.73
C LYS A 532 36.86 -29.38 2.27
N ALA A 533 37.22 -28.29 2.95
CA ALA A 533 37.17 -28.19 4.42
C ALA A 533 35.85 -28.65 5.06
N PHE A 534 34.73 -28.53 4.35
CA PHE A 534 33.39 -28.82 4.88
C PHE A 534 32.67 -30.00 4.20
N ASP A 535 33.36 -30.84 3.41
CA ASP A 535 32.76 -31.92 2.57
C ASP A 535 31.97 -32.99 3.37
N GLN A 536 32.22 -33.10 4.69
CA GLN A 536 31.46 -33.98 5.59
C GLN A 536 30.16 -33.35 6.13
N MET A 537 29.99 -32.03 6.04
CA MET A 537 28.91 -31.27 6.69
C MET A 537 27.67 -31.15 5.79
N LYS A 538 27.17 -32.28 5.28
CA LYS A 538 26.14 -32.32 4.23
C LYS A 538 24.77 -31.77 4.64
N LEU A 539 24.48 -31.65 5.94
CA LEU A 539 23.23 -31.08 6.46
C LEU A 539 23.34 -29.58 6.81
N LEU A 540 24.51 -28.96 6.60
CA LEU A 540 24.75 -27.57 6.92
C LEU A 540 23.99 -26.66 5.95
N LYS A 541 23.11 -25.83 6.50
CA LYS A 541 22.29 -24.83 5.82
C LYS A 541 22.82 -23.41 6.00
N GLU A 542 23.48 -23.13 7.12
CA GLU A 542 23.99 -21.80 7.47
C GLU A 542 25.45 -21.87 7.89
N LEU A 543 26.32 -21.01 7.32
CA LEU A 543 27.71 -20.87 7.71
C LEU A 543 28.05 -19.39 7.88
N THR A 544 28.54 -18.98 9.05
CA THR A 544 28.85 -17.57 9.36
C THR A 544 30.26 -17.44 9.91
N LEU A 545 31.06 -16.54 9.34
CA LEU A 545 32.42 -16.21 9.78
C LEU A 545 32.46 -14.72 10.18
N VAL A 546 32.88 -14.42 11.42
CA VAL A 546 32.80 -13.07 12.00
C VAL A 546 34.12 -12.66 12.66
N SER A 547 34.65 -11.49 12.33
CA SER A 547 35.85 -10.92 12.98
C SER A 547 37.06 -11.86 12.97
N ILE A 548 37.33 -12.51 11.82
CA ILE A 548 38.51 -13.38 11.63
C ILE A 548 39.57 -12.57 10.88
N SER A 549 40.76 -12.43 11.47
CA SER A 549 41.89 -11.69 10.87
C SER A 549 42.87 -12.62 10.17
N ASN A 550 43.49 -12.14 9.08
CA ASN A 550 44.47 -12.87 8.25
C ASN A 550 43.95 -14.20 7.66
N LEU A 551 42.64 -14.29 7.37
CA LEU A 551 42.01 -15.51 6.87
C LEU A 551 42.35 -15.76 5.39
N THR A 552 42.91 -16.93 5.08
CA THR A 552 43.10 -17.40 3.69
C THR A 552 42.10 -18.52 3.34
N ILE A 553 41.50 -18.46 2.14
CA ILE A 553 40.47 -19.41 1.70
C ILE A 553 40.88 -20.02 0.35
N GLU A 554 41.23 -21.30 0.34
CA GLU A 554 41.62 -21.99 -0.91
C GLU A 554 40.45 -22.11 -1.91
N THR A 555 40.76 -22.21 -3.20
CA THR A 555 39.73 -22.42 -4.23
C THR A 555 39.00 -23.75 -4.00
N GLY A 556 37.67 -23.67 -3.85
CA GLY A 556 36.83 -24.83 -3.57
C GLY A 556 36.80 -25.28 -2.10
N SER A 557 37.14 -24.43 -1.13
CA SER A 557 37.00 -24.74 0.30
C SER A 557 35.57 -25.14 0.71
N PHE A 558 34.56 -24.56 0.05
CA PHE A 558 33.14 -24.88 0.29
C PHE A 558 32.60 -26.04 -0.56
N LYS A 559 33.45 -26.71 -1.35
CA LYS A 559 33.04 -27.83 -2.20
C LYS A 559 32.54 -29.01 -1.34
N GLY A 560 31.31 -29.45 -1.60
CA GLY A 560 30.60 -30.49 -0.84
C GLY A 560 29.41 -29.96 -0.05
N LEU A 561 29.35 -28.64 0.22
CA LEU A 561 28.22 -27.96 0.87
C LEU A 561 27.05 -27.70 -0.09
N ASN A 562 26.53 -28.77 -0.70
CA ASN A 562 25.47 -28.66 -1.71
C ASN A 562 24.15 -28.13 -1.14
N ASP A 563 23.84 -28.37 0.14
CA ASP A 563 22.57 -28.00 0.79
C ASP A 563 22.68 -26.70 1.62
N LEU A 564 23.79 -25.98 1.52
CA LEU A 564 23.99 -24.69 2.18
C LEU A 564 23.04 -23.65 1.57
N GLU A 565 22.21 -23.02 2.40
CA GLU A 565 21.23 -21.99 2.00
C GLU A 565 21.72 -20.57 2.33
N SER A 566 22.56 -20.38 3.36
CA SER A 566 23.09 -19.09 3.77
C SER A 566 24.58 -19.14 4.13
N LEU A 567 25.35 -18.17 3.66
CA LEU A 567 26.79 -18.02 3.89
C LEU A 567 27.09 -16.56 4.23
N SER A 568 27.79 -16.31 5.33
CA SER A 568 28.08 -14.96 5.83
C SER A 568 29.57 -14.79 6.19
N PHE A 569 30.15 -13.67 5.77
CA PHE A 569 31.47 -13.18 6.17
C PHE A 569 31.30 -11.73 6.63
N ILE A 570 31.65 -11.44 7.89
CA ILE A 570 31.45 -10.13 8.51
C ILE A 570 32.74 -9.73 9.22
N ASN A 571 33.30 -8.55 8.94
CA ASN A 571 34.53 -8.06 9.54
C ASN A 571 35.73 -9.03 9.37
N VAL A 572 35.86 -9.66 8.20
CA VAL A 572 37.00 -10.53 7.89
C VAL A 572 38.12 -9.66 7.31
N GLU A 573 39.12 -9.34 8.13
CA GLU A 573 40.25 -8.52 7.72
C GLU A 573 41.22 -9.30 6.82
N SER A 574 41.54 -8.70 5.66
CA SER A 574 42.57 -9.14 4.69
C SER A 574 42.31 -10.47 3.96
N TYR A 575 41.32 -10.50 3.06
CA TYR A 575 41.34 -11.48 1.97
C TYR A 575 40.96 -10.87 0.62
N ASN A 576 41.65 -11.30 -0.44
CA ASN A 576 41.37 -10.90 -1.82
C ASN A 576 40.44 -11.96 -2.44
N PHE A 577 39.19 -11.61 -2.73
CA PHE A 577 38.22 -12.56 -3.25
C PHE A 577 38.52 -12.91 -4.71
N ASN A 578 39.16 -14.06 -4.92
CA ASN A 578 39.47 -14.58 -6.25
C ASN A 578 38.27 -15.28 -6.90
N ASP A 579 38.25 -15.31 -8.23
CA ASP A 579 37.20 -15.95 -9.03
C ASP A 579 36.98 -17.42 -8.61
N GLY A 580 35.71 -17.80 -8.43
CA GLY A 580 35.34 -19.19 -8.13
C GLY A 580 35.53 -19.64 -6.68
N ILE A 581 35.77 -18.72 -5.74
CA ILE A 581 35.79 -19.03 -4.30
C ILE A 581 34.50 -19.74 -3.83
N PHE A 582 33.35 -19.41 -4.42
CA PHE A 582 32.04 -19.98 -4.11
C PHE A 582 31.68 -21.26 -4.92
N PHE A 583 32.61 -21.84 -5.69
CA PHE A 583 32.30 -23.01 -6.51
C PHE A 583 31.79 -24.22 -5.70
N GLY A 584 30.62 -24.71 -6.07
CA GLY A 584 29.94 -25.87 -5.46
C GLY A 584 28.76 -25.51 -4.57
N LEU A 585 28.54 -24.22 -4.27
CA LEU A 585 27.44 -23.72 -3.44
C LEU A 585 26.12 -23.60 -4.22
N ASN A 586 25.70 -24.69 -4.86
CA ASN A 586 24.65 -24.70 -5.87
C ASN A 586 23.25 -24.33 -5.34
N ASN A 587 22.94 -24.58 -4.07
CA ASN A 587 21.64 -24.24 -3.45
C ASN A 587 21.70 -23.01 -2.52
N LEU A 588 22.81 -22.27 -2.54
CA LEU A 588 22.96 -21.07 -1.72
C LEU A 588 21.94 -20.03 -2.15
N LYS A 589 21.14 -19.55 -1.19
CA LYS A 589 20.12 -18.51 -1.37
C LYS A 589 20.57 -17.16 -0.83
N GLN A 590 21.37 -17.13 0.23
CA GLN A 590 21.81 -15.90 0.88
C GLN A 590 23.33 -15.86 0.99
N LEU A 591 23.93 -14.76 0.55
CA LEU A 591 25.36 -14.49 0.69
C LEU A 591 25.55 -13.11 1.32
N ASN A 592 26.05 -13.08 2.55
CA ASN A 592 26.39 -11.84 3.24
C ASN A 592 27.91 -11.64 3.24
N LEU A 593 28.35 -10.53 2.66
CA LEU A 593 29.72 -10.03 2.60
C LEU A 593 29.79 -8.61 3.17
N SER A 594 28.85 -8.22 4.03
CA SER A 594 28.79 -6.89 4.62
C SER A 594 29.86 -6.65 5.69
N HIS A 595 30.17 -5.37 5.95
CA HIS A 595 31.17 -4.94 6.94
C HIS A 595 32.55 -5.59 6.72
N ASN A 596 32.95 -5.79 5.47
CA ASN A 596 34.32 -6.16 5.11
C ASN A 596 35.02 -4.94 4.47
N ASN A 597 36.32 -5.02 4.22
CA ASN A 597 37.06 -3.92 3.57
C ASN A 597 37.24 -4.17 2.06
N ILE A 598 36.19 -4.64 1.37
CA ILE A 598 36.24 -4.96 -0.06
C ILE A 598 36.28 -3.67 -0.88
N THR A 599 37.31 -3.48 -1.71
CA THR A 599 37.46 -2.32 -2.62
C THR A 599 37.01 -2.61 -4.05
N ASP A 600 37.25 -3.83 -4.51
CA ASP A 600 37.11 -4.24 -5.91
C ASP A 600 36.43 -5.61 -6.00
N LEU A 601 35.58 -5.79 -7.00
CA LEU A 601 34.90 -7.05 -7.30
C LEU A 601 35.34 -7.54 -8.69
N THR A 602 35.93 -8.73 -8.77
CA THR A 602 36.37 -9.31 -10.05
C THR A 602 35.20 -9.85 -10.88
N GLN A 603 35.38 -9.90 -12.20
CA GLN A 603 34.36 -10.45 -13.11
C GLN A 603 34.16 -11.96 -12.83
N GLY A 604 32.93 -12.36 -12.48
CA GLY A 604 32.64 -13.77 -12.17
C GLY A 604 33.03 -14.22 -10.76
N ILE A 605 33.30 -13.30 -9.83
CA ILE A 605 33.46 -13.61 -8.39
C ILE A 605 32.32 -14.51 -7.84
N PHE A 606 31.08 -14.29 -8.30
CA PHE A 606 29.88 -15.06 -7.90
C PHE A 606 29.60 -16.32 -8.75
N ASN A 607 30.55 -16.78 -9.57
CA ASN A 607 30.37 -17.96 -10.42
C ASN A 607 30.00 -19.21 -9.61
N GLY A 608 28.93 -19.89 -10.03
CA GLY A 608 28.42 -21.13 -9.40
C GLY A 608 27.23 -20.94 -8.45
N LEU A 609 26.82 -19.70 -8.17
CA LEU A 609 25.70 -19.38 -7.26
C LEU A 609 24.32 -19.39 -7.97
N TYR A 610 23.98 -20.50 -8.62
CA TYR A 610 22.84 -20.59 -9.54
C TYR A 610 21.44 -20.38 -8.92
N ASN A 611 21.30 -20.56 -7.60
CA ASN A 611 20.05 -20.41 -6.86
C ASN A 611 20.06 -19.24 -5.86
N ILE A 612 21.02 -18.32 -5.96
CA ILE A 612 21.14 -17.18 -5.05
C ILE A 612 19.90 -16.27 -5.14
N GLU A 613 19.31 -15.95 -4.00
CA GLU A 613 18.15 -15.07 -3.86
C GLU A 613 18.54 -13.71 -3.25
N GLN A 614 19.58 -13.66 -2.41
CA GLN A 614 20.00 -12.47 -1.69
C GLN A 614 21.54 -12.35 -1.64
N ILE A 615 22.06 -11.16 -1.95
CA ILE A 615 23.46 -10.78 -1.75
C ILE A 615 23.52 -9.48 -0.95
N ASP A 616 24.28 -9.48 0.15
CA ASP A 616 24.60 -8.28 0.92
C ASP A 616 26.09 -7.95 0.80
N LEU A 617 26.40 -6.75 0.32
CA LEU A 617 27.72 -6.17 0.13
C LEU A 617 27.82 -4.81 0.85
N SER A 618 26.89 -4.51 1.77
CA SER A 618 26.85 -3.22 2.46
C SER A 618 28.04 -2.98 3.38
N ASN A 619 28.34 -1.73 3.71
CA ASN A 619 29.42 -1.36 4.61
C ASN A 619 30.79 -1.89 4.15
N ASN A 620 31.06 -1.78 2.85
CA ASN A 620 32.35 -2.07 2.22
C ASN A 620 32.96 -0.77 1.63
N ASN A 621 34.02 -0.87 0.85
CA ASN A 621 34.66 0.28 0.18
C ASN A 621 34.62 0.14 -1.36
N ILE A 622 33.58 -0.50 -1.90
CA ILE A 622 33.44 -0.77 -3.33
C ILE A 622 33.27 0.56 -4.08
N SER A 623 34.05 0.79 -5.13
CA SER A 623 34.06 2.07 -5.86
C SER A 623 33.37 2.06 -7.22
N ILE A 624 33.38 0.92 -7.91
CA ILE A 624 32.88 0.74 -9.29
C ILE A 624 32.22 -0.63 -9.42
N LEU A 625 31.11 -0.71 -10.16
CA LEU A 625 30.53 -1.97 -10.63
C LEU A 625 30.66 -2.07 -12.16
N THR A 626 31.44 -3.05 -12.64
CA THR A 626 31.64 -3.33 -14.07
C THR A 626 30.57 -4.26 -14.64
N ASP A 627 30.63 -4.52 -15.94
CA ASP A 627 29.96 -5.68 -16.55
C ASP A 627 30.56 -7.01 -16.02
N GLY A 628 29.85 -8.12 -16.24
CA GLY A 628 30.33 -9.47 -15.90
C GLY A 628 30.30 -9.86 -14.42
N ILE A 629 30.22 -8.91 -13.47
CA ILE A 629 30.27 -9.21 -12.01
C ILE A 629 29.21 -10.23 -11.60
N PHE A 630 27.96 -10.07 -12.05
CA PHE A 630 26.85 -10.99 -11.77
C PHE A 630 26.68 -12.11 -12.81
N GLY A 631 27.78 -12.52 -13.47
CA GLY A 631 27.90 -13.80 -14.18
C GLY A 631 27.45 -13.83 -15.64
N ALA A 632 26.98 -12.72 -16.20
CA ALA A 632 26.65 -12.59 -17.63
C ALA A 632 27.64 -11.70 -18.36
N PHE A 633 28.24 -12.22 -19.44
CA PHE A 633 29.24 -11.51 -20.25
C PHE A 633 28.75 -11.27 -21.67
N CYS A 634 28.87 -10.04 -22.18
CA CYS A 634 28.30 -9.61 -23.46
C CYS A 634 29.39 -9.08 -24.41
N PHE A 635 29.30 -9.41 -25.71
CA PHE A 635 30.40 -9.18 -26.64
C PHE A 635 30.32 -7.88 -27.46
N LYS A 636 29.25 -7.08 -27.33
CA LYS A 636 29.07 -5.78 -28.01
C LYS A 636 28.17 -4.83 -27.21
N GLU A 637 28.34 -3.53 -27.41
CA GLU A 637 27.32 -2.52 -27.08
C GLU A 637 26.11 -2.69 -28.03
N PHE A 638 24.92 -2.89 -27.46
CA PHE A 638 23.67 -2.92 -28.21
C PHE A 638 22.89 -1.63 -27.99
N GLU A 639 21.99 -1.27 -28.91
CA GLU A 639 21.13 -0.09 -28.76
C GLU A 639 20.07 -0.34 -27.67
N LEU A 640 20.44 -0.01 -26.44
CA LEU A 640 19.70 -0.21 -25.19
C LEU A 640 18.35 0.52 -25.24
N SER A 641 17.25 -0.22 -25.41
CA SER A 641 15.90 0.34 -25.26
C SER A 641 14.90 -0.71 -24.81
N CYS A 642 13.87 -0.28 -24.07
CA CYS A 642 12.75 -1.14 -23.63
C CYS A 642 11.94 -1.75 -24.79
N LYS A 643 12.20 -1.36 -26.04
CA LYS A 643 11.61 -1.95 -27.25
C LYS A 643 12.43 -3.11 -27.83
N ASN A 644 13.75 -3.10 -27.60
CA ASN A 644 14.71 -4.04 -28.17
C ASN A 644 15.19 -5.08 -27.15
N ILE A 645 14.43 -5.34 -26.08
CA ILE A 645 14.71 -6.47 -25.17
C ILE A 645 14.26 -7.78 -25.84
N THR A 646 14.95 -8.14 -26.92
CA THR A 646 15.11 -9.53 -27.34
C THR A 646 15.89 -10.27 -26.24
N SER A 647 15.69 -11.59 -26.14
CA SER A 647 16.29 -12.40 -25.08
C SER A 647 17.81 -12.18 -24.96
N PRO A 648 18.35 -11.80 -23.79
CA PRO A 648 19.79 -11.57 -23.60
C PRO A 648 20.68 -12.77 -24.03
N ILE A 649 20.09 -13.96 -24.07
CA ILE A 649 20.68 -15.23 -24.50
C ILE A 649 21.26 -15.18 -25.92
N GLU A 650 20.77 -14.32 -26.81
CA GLU A 650 21.30 -14.20 -28.18
C GLU A 650 22.66 -13.47 -28.26
N TYR A 651 23.03 -12.69 -27.23
CA TYR A 651 24.15 -11.75 -27.30
C TYR A 651 25.11 -11.81 -26.10
N CYS A 652 24.69 -12.44 -25.00
CA CYS A 652 25.47 -12.60 -23.78
C CYS A 652 25.59 -14.07 -23.39
N ASN A 653 26.77 -14.48 -22.92
CA ASN A 653 26.93 -15.77 -22.26
C ASN A 653 26.27 -15.71 -20.88
N MET A 654 25.20 -16.49 -20.70
CA MET A 654 24.39 -16.55 -19.48
C MET A 654 24.71 -17.77 -18.60
N SER A 655 25.77 -18.55 -18.90
CA SER A 655 26.01 -19.85 -18.25
C SER A 655 26.14 -19.79 -16.73
N ASN A 656 26.62 -18.66 -16.19
CA ASN A 656 26.83 -18.43 -14.75
C ASN A 656 25.98 -17.27 -14.22
N ALA A 657 24.96 -16.83 -14.97
CA ALA A 657 24.15 -15.66 -14.65
C ALA A 657 23.33 -15.87 -13.36
N LEU A 658 23.31 -14.86 -12.47
CA LEU A 658 22.55 -14.88 -11.22
C LEU A 658 21.05 -14.58 -11.44
N ILE A 659 20.39 -15.43 -12.25
CA ILE A 659 19.00 -15.24 -12.71
C ILE A 659 18.02 -15.30 -11.53
N SER A 660 18.32 -16.06 -10.47
CA SER A 660 17.49 -16.22 -9.28
C SER A 660 17.55 -15.04 -8.29
N LEU A 661 18.48 -14.09 -8.47
CA LEU A 661 18.74 -13.04 -7.47
C LEU A 661 17.52 -12.12 -7.31
N GLN A 662 17.04 -11.98 -6.08
CA GLN A 662 15.85 -11.19 -5.71
C GLN A 662 16.19 -9.97 -4.84
N HIS A 663 17.25 -10.00 -4.04
CA HIS A 663 17.63 -8.88 -3.17
C HIS A 663 19.14 -8.62 -3.27
N LEU A 664 19.52 -7.37 -3.49
CA LEU A 664 20.91 -6.93 -3.52
C LEU A 664 21.06 -5.69 -2.65
N ASN A 665 21.92 -5.76 -1.64
CA ASN A 665 22.23 -4.66 -0.74
C ASN A 665 23.68 -4.20 -0.99
N LEU A 666 23.87 -2.93 -1.34
CA LEU A 666 25.15 -2.27 -1.61
C LEU A 666 25.32 -1.00 -0.75
N THR A 667 24.50 -0.85 0.30
CA THR A 667 24.46 0.34 1.15
C THR A 667 25.79 0.69 1.80
N ASN A 668 26.09 1.97 1.99
CA ASN A 668 27.29 2.44 2.69
C ASN A 668 28.57 1.89 2.05
N ASN A 669 28.80 2.29 0.80
CA ASN A 669 29.99 2.00 0.00
C ASN A 669 30.52 3.29 -0.64
N SER A 670 31.57 3.17 -1.45
CA SER A 670 32.18 4.29 -2.19
C SER A 670 31.76 4.32 -3.66
N ILE A 671 30.61 3.72 -4.03
CA ILE A 671 30.25 3.48 -5.43
C ILE A 671 29.97 4.81 -6.12
N THR A 672 30.71 5.05 -7.20
CA THR A 672 30.58 6.21 -8.08
C THR A 672 29.95 5.86 -9.42
N TYR A 673 30.35 4.75 -10.01
CA TYR A 673 29.92 4.30 -11.34
C TYR A 673 29.40 2.86 -11.33
N ILE A 674 28.33 2.61 -12.09
CA ILE A 674 27.76 1.30 -12.35
C ILE A 674 27.64 1.16 -13.87
N HIS A 675 28.14 0.08 -14.47
CA HIS A 675 28.04 -0.14 -15.91
C HIS A 675 26.61 -0.51 -16.34
N SER A 676 26.18 -0.10 -17.53
CA SER A 676 24.79 -0.30 -18.00
C SER A 676 24.40 -1.77 -18.13
N LEU A 677 25.37 -2.66 -18.37
CA LEU A 677 25.18 -4.10 -18.48
C LEU A 677 25.37 -4.86 -17.14
N THR A 678 25.70 -4.20 -16.02
CA THR A 678 25.97 -4.87 -14.74
C THR A 678 24.83 -5.80 -14.32
N PHE A 679 23.57 -5.37 -14.47
CA PHE A 679 22.40 -6.13 -14.03
C PHE A 679 21.74 -7.01 -15.12
N ILE A 680 22.40 -7.25 -16.26
CA ILE A 680 21.78 -7.99 -17.39
C ILE A 680 21.37 -9.44 -17.04
N ALA A 681 22.02 -10.03 -16.04
CA ALA A 681 21.67 -11.34 -15.47
C ALA A 681 20.48 -11.30 -14.49
N CYS A 682 20.26 -10.17 -13.82
CA CYS A 682 19.50 -10.08 -12.58
C CYS A 682 18.00 -9.89 -12.81
N THR A 683 17.41 -10.67 -13.72
CA THR A 683 16.05 -10.44 -14.22
C THR A 683 14.95 -10.57 -13.17
N ASN A 684 15.20 -11.32 -12.09
CA ASN A 684 14.28 -11.50 -10.95
C ASN A 684 14.55 -10.56 -9.76
N LEU A 685 15.45 -9.57 -9.89
CA LEU A 685 15.81 -8.66 -8.80
C LEU A 685 14.59 -7.82 -8.36
N GLN A 686 14.17 -7.96 -7.09
CA GLN A 686 13.00 -7.32 -6.48
C GLN A 686 13.38 -6.17 -5.54
N THR A 687 14.46 -6.31 -4.77
CA THR A 687 14.99 -5.22 -3.93
C THR A 687 16.41 -4.89 -4.36
N LEU A 688 16.68 -3.60 -4.56
CA LEU A 688 18.02 -3.06 -4.71
C LEU A 688 18.20 -1.93 -3.71
N ASP A 689 19.11 -2.09 -2.77
CA ASP A 689 19.57 -1.00 -1.91
C ASP A 689 20.95 -0.55 -2.37
N LEU A 690 21.08 0.75 -2.60
CA LEU A 690 22.27 1.45 -3.07
C LEU A 690 22.57 2.66 -2.20
N SER A 691 21.86 2.84 -1.07
CA SER A 691 21.93 4.04 -0.25
C SER A 691 23.32 4.30 0.35
N HIS A 692 23.60 5.53 0.76
CA HIS A 692 24.91 5.95 1.30
C HIS A 692 26.07 5.64 0.33
N ASN A 693 25.96 6.13 -0.90
CA ASN A 693 26.97 6.06 -1.96
C ASN A 693 27.14 7.44 -2.64
N ASN A 694 27.87 7.53 -3.76
CA ASN A 694 28.10 8.80 -4.49
C ASN A 694 27.85 8.63 -6.00
N LEU A 695 26.63 8.22 -6.36
CA LEU A 695 26.30 7.63 -7.66
C LEU A 695 26.13 8.67 -8.79
N THR A 696 26.77 8.42 -9.93
CA THR A 696 26.44 9.09 -11.19
C THR A 696 25.30 8.36 -11.91
N MET A 697 24.14 8.99 -12.03
CA MET A 697 22.98 8.41 -12.71
C MET A 697 23.12 8.46 -14.25
N GLN A 698 22.80 7.35 -14.92
CA GLN A 698 22.84 7.21 -16.38
C GLN A 698 21.56 6.59 -16.94
N GLU A 699 21.30 6.79 -18.23
CA GLU A 699 20.17 6.15 -18.92
C GLU A 699 20.37 4.62 -19.01
N GLY A 700 19.27 3.85 -18.96
CA GLY A 700 19.31 2.39 -19.11
C GLY A 700 19.87 1.59 -17.91
N LEU A 701 20.30 2.23 -16.82
CA LEU A 701 20.91 1.55 -15.65
C LEU A 701 20.07 0.37 -15.09
N PHE A 702 18.73 0.49 -15.12
CA PHE A 702 17.81 -0.54 -14.62
C PHE A 702 17.03 -1.25 -15.74
N LEU A 703 17.53 -1.21 -16.99
CA LEU A 703 16.84 -1.76 -18.17
C LEU A 703 16.51 -3.25 -18.03
N TYR A 704 17.40 -4.02 -17.37
CA TYR A 704 17.31 -5.48 -17.25
C TYR A 704 16.81 -5.98 -15.89
N THR A 705 16.23 -5.11 -15.04
CA THR A 705 15.64 -5.49 -13.74
C THR A 705 14.11 -5.32 -13.70
N PRO A 706 13.34 -5.99 -14.60
CA PRO A 706 11.89 -5.78 -14.72
C PRO A 706 11.09 -6.24 -13.48
N ALA A 707 11.67 -7.11 -12.65
CA ALA A 707 11.08 -7.60 -11.41
C ALA A 707 11.16 -6.61 -10.23
N LEU A 708 11.85 -5.47 -10.38
CA LEU A 708 12.19 -4.57 -9.28
C LEU A 708 10.94 -3.95 -8.63
N ARG A 709 10.86 -4.07 -7.30
CA ARG A 709 9.75 -3.61 -6.43
C ARG A 709 10.19 -2.54 -5.43
N ASN A 710 11.37 -2.68 -4.86
CA ASN A 710 11.90 -1.80 -3.83
C ASN A 710 13.26 -1.28 -4.27
N LEU A 711 13.41 0.03 -4.39
CA LEU A 711 14.67 0.68 -4.74
C LEU A 711 15.01 1.73 -3.69
N ASN A 712 16.15 1.58 -3.02
CA ASN A 712 16.65 2.56 -2.06
C ASN A 712 17.91 3.25 -2.61
N LEU A 713 17.86 4.57 -2.69
CA LEU A 713 18.90 5.48 -3.17
C LEU A 713 19.14 6.62 -2.16
N GLU A 714 18.77 6.45 -0.89
CA GLU A 714 18.98 7.44 0.17
C GLU A 714 20.46 7.86 0.29
N PHE A 715 20.76 9.14 0.51
CA PHE A 715 22.13 9.64 0.72
C PHE A 715 23.12 9.26 -0.42
N CYS A 716 22.65 9.22 -1.68
CA CYS A 716 23.46 8.84 -2.86
C CYS A 716 24.14 10.02 -3.58
N HIS A 717 24.03 11.24 -3.03
CA HIS A 717 24.53 12.50 -3.63
C HIS A 717 23.93 12.83 -5.02
N ILE A 718 22.82 12.22 -5.41
CA ILE A 718 22.21 12.36 -6.74
C ILE A 718 21.70 13.79 -6.95
N ILE A 719 22.02 14.40 -8.10
CA ILE A 719 21.58 15.76 -8.48
C ILE A 719 20.41 15.72 -9.47
N ASN A 720 20.49 14.85 -10.49
CA ASN A 720 19.50 14.72 -11.57
C ASN A 720 19.20 13.24 -11.83
N ILE A 721 17.96 12.92 -12.23
CA ILE A 721 17.53 11.56 -12.60
C ILE A 721 17.11 11.54 -14.08
N PRO A 722 17.66 10.64 -14.93
CA PRO A 722 17.29 10.55 -16.34
C PRO A 722 15.82 10.13 -16.56
N ASN A 723 15.09 10.84 -17.43
CA ASN A 723 13.64 10.68 -17.63
C ASN A 723 13.18 9.26 -18.04
N GLN A 724 14.07 8.42 -18.59
CA GLN A 724 13.75 7.05 -19.03
C GLN A 724 14.26 5.96 -18.07
N LEU A 725 14.88 6.33 -16.94
CA LEU A 725 15.54 5.40 -16.01
C LEU A 725 14.66 4.22 -15.58
N PHE A 726 13.35 4.45 -15.38
CA PHE A 726 12.39 3.44 -14.95
C PHE A 726 11.40 2.97 -16.04
N GLU A 727 11.66 3.21 -17.34
CA GLU A 727 10.74 2.79 -18.43
C GLU A 727 10.49 1.26 -18.41
N CYS A 728 11.44 0.48 -17.91
CA CYS A 728 11.40 -0.99 -17.86
C CYS A 728 11.06 -1.61 -16.48
N ASN A 729 10.75 -0.82 -15.44
CA ASN A 729 10.56 -1.33 -14.06
C ASN A 729 9.11 -1.14 -13.54
N PRO A 730 8.08 -1.70 -14.20
CA PRO A 730 6.67 -1.38 -13.92
C PRO A 730 6.14 -1.89 -12.57
N LEU A 731 6.90 -2.79 -11.90
CA LEU A 731 6.57 -3.40 -10.62
C LEU A 731 7.11 -2.62 -9.40
N LEU A 732 7.83 -1.51 -9.60
CA LEU A 732 8.32 -0.67 -8.51
C LEU A 732 7.14 -0.16 -7.66
N ASN A 733 7.28 -0.39 -6.36
CA ASN A 733 6.28 -0.24 -5.30
C ASN A 733 6.76 0.74 -4.22
N VAL A 734 8.05 0.69 -3.86
CA VAL A 734 8.70 1.63 -2.93
C VAL A 734 9.97 2.18 -3.58
N ILE A 735 10.10 3.51 -3.61
CA ILE A 735 11.34 4.19 -4.00
C ILE A 735 11.74 5.15 -2.88
N ASN A 736 12.94 5.01 -2.33
CA ASN A 736 13.52 5.95 -1.38
C ASN A 736 14.59 6.79 -2.10
N LEU A 737 14.40 8.11 -2.12
CA LEU A 737 15.29 9.12 -2.71
C LEU A 737 15.77 10.12 -1.65
N SER A 738 15.54 9.88 -0.35
CA SER A 738 15.80 10.84 0.72
C SER A 738 17.29 11.26 0.78
N TRP A 739 17.58 12.42 1.39
CA TRP A 739 18.95 12.94 1.58
C TRP A 739 19.82 13.05 0.30
N ASN A 740 19.20 13.20 -0.88
CA ASN A 740 19.89 13.52 -2.14
C ASN A 740 19.82 15.01 -2.47
N PHE A 741 20.53 15.45 -3.51
CA PHE A 741 20.51 16.83 -4.02
C PHE A 741 19.57 17.02 -5.23
N ILE A 742 18.55 16.16 -5.34
CA ILE A 742 17.59 16.16 -6.46
C ILE A 742 16.78 17.46 -6.46
N LYS A 743 16.73 18.12 -7.63
CA LYS A 743 15.97 19.36 -7.83
C LYS A 743 14.59 19.12 -8.42
N THR A 744 14.46 18.44 -9.56
CA THR A 744 13.15 18.21 -10.19
C THR A 744 12.94 16.73 -10.51
N ILE A 745 11.67 16.32 -10.54
CA ILE A 745 11.25 14.97 -10.91
C ILE A 745 10.12 15.10 -11.92
N ASN A 746 10.33 14.59 -13.13
CA ASN A 746 9.39 14.71 -14.24
C ASN A 746 8.38 13.55 -14.24
N ILE A 747 7.15 13.81 -14.67
CA ILE A 747 6.10 12.78 -14.80
C ILE A 747 6.53 11.65 -15.75
N SER A 748 7.38 11.93 -16.75
CA SER A 748 7.91 10.93 -17.68
C SER A 748 8.71 9.82 -17.00
N LEU A 749 9.38 10.12 -15.88
CA LEU A 749 10.13 9.16 -15.07
C LEU A 749 9.19 8.15 -14.38
N ILE A 750 8.11 8.63 -13.77
CA ILE A 750 7.26 7.81 -12.88
C ILE A 750 5.97 7.28 -13.51
N GLN A 751 5.51 7.82 -14.65
CA GLN A 751 4.23 7.43 -15.29
C GLN A 751 4.12 5.92 -15.62
N HIS A 752 5.26 5.25 -15.79
CA HIS A 752 5.40 3.82 -16.09
C HIS A 752 5.24 2.93 -14.84
N LEU A 753 5.43 3.48 -13.64
CA LEU A 753 5.44 2.76 -12.37
C LEU A 753 4.00 2.49 -11.90
N ARG A 754 3.45 1.31 -12.23
CA ARG A 754 2.03 1.02 -11.96
C ARG A 754 1.74 0.54 -10.55
N GLN A 755 2.74 -0.02 -9.86
CA GLN A 755 2.58 -0.57 -8.51
C GLN A 755 3.10 0.36 -7.42
N LEU A 756 3.52 1.59 -7.76
CA LEU A 756 4.11 2.54 -6.83
C LEU A 756 3.11 2.90 -5.73
N LYS A 757 3.44 2.60 -4.47
CA LYS A 757 2.66 2.96 -3.27
C LYS A 757 3.36 3.97 -2.40
N THR A 758 4.70 3.97 -2.38
CA THR A 758 5.48 4.86 -1.53
C THR A 758 6.64 5.46 -2.31
N ILE A 759 6.80 6.78 -2.20
CA ILE A 759 8.02 7.48 -2.61
C ILE A 759 8.48 8.38 -1.47
N ASP A 760 9.70 8.15 -0.99
CA ASP A 760 10.32 8.99 0.04
C ASP A 760 11.28 9.98 -0.62
N MET A 761 11.10 11.26 -0.31
CA MET A 761 11.91 12.38 -0.82
C MET A 761 12.30 13.31 0.33
N SER A 762 12.28 12.80 1.56
CA SER A 762 12.66 13.56 2.77
C SER A 762 14.07 14.12 2.64
N PHE A 763 14.29 15.37 3.08
CA PHE A 763 15.60 16.02 3.01
C PHE A 763 16.21 16.13 1.59
N THR A 764 15.38 16.10 0.53
CA THR A 764 15.81 16.46 -0.83
C THR A 764 15.46 17.92 -1.15
N PRO A 765 16.36 18.71 -1.77
CA PRO A 765 16.15 20.12 -2.04
C PRO A 765 15.33 20.33 -3.33
N LEU A 766 14.14 19.74 -3.38
CA LEU A 766 13.25 19.81 -4.54
C LEU A 766 12.93 21.27 -4.88
N GLU A 767 13.16 21.66 -6.12
CA GLU A 767 12.70 22.92 -6.69
C GLU A 767 11.25 22.74 -7.13
N CYS A 768 10.31 23.14 -6.29
CA CYS A 768 8.89 23.10 -6.61
C CYS A 768 8.56 24.07 -7.76
N ASN A 769 8.64 23.60 -9.00
CA ASN A 769 8.32 24.33 -10.21
C ASN A 769 7.29 23.55 -11.06
N CYS A 770 6.97 24.07 -12.25
CA CYS A 770 5.97 23.44 -13.11
C CYS A 770 6.34 22.06 -13.68
N GLU A 771 7.62 21.66 -13.60
CA GLU A 771 8.05 20.32 -14.02
C GLU A 771 7.60 19.25 -13.01
N ILE A 772 7.74 19.54 -11.70
CA ILE A 772 7.34 18.62 -10.63
C ILE A 772 5.85 18.73 -10.27
N HIS A 773 5.17 19.82 -10.62
CA HIS A 773 3.72 19.98 -10.44
C HIS A 773 2.89 18.83 -11.06
N GLN A 774 3.15 18.49 -12.34
CA GLN A 774 2.42 17.41 -13.02
C GLN A 774 2.68 16.05 -12.36
N THR A 775 3.93 15.80 -11.99
CA THR A 775 4.38 14.64 -11.20
C THR A 775 3.63 14.54 -9.87
N TRP A 776 3.46 15.66 -9.18
CA TRP A 776 2.80 15.74 -7.88
C TRP A 776 1.30 15.42 -7.94
N ILE A 777 0.59 16.04 -8.89
CA ILE A 777 -0.82 15.74 -9.14
C ILE A 777 -1.00 14.25 -9.44
N TRP A 778 -0.12 13.67 -10.26
CA TRP A 778 -0.16 12.25 -10.59
C TRP A 778 0.01 11.36 -9.35
N LEU A 779 0.97 11.66 -8.46
CA LEU A 779 1.18 10.94 -7.20
C LEU A 779 -0.08 10.99 -6.30
N LYS A 780 -0.71 12.16 -6.16
CA LYS A 780 -1.91 12.34 -5.33
C LYS A 780 -3.14 11.67 -5.93
N GLN A 781 -3.36 11.77 -7.25
CA GLN A 781 -4.45 11.06 -7.95
C GLN A 781 -4.33 9.52 -7.85
N LYS A 782 -3.12 9.00 -7.65
CA LYS A 782 -2.86 7.57 -7.45
C LYS A 782 -2.81 7.14 -5.99
N HIS A 783 -3.13 8.04 -5.04
CA HIS A 783 -3.09 7.78 -3.59
C HIS A 783 -1.74 7.23 -3.11
N ILE A 784 -0.65 7.70 -3.71
CA ILE A 784 0.71 7.29 -3.37
C ILE A 784 1.13 8.02 -2.09
N GLN A 785 1.65 7.26 -1.12
CA GLN A 785 2.24 7.82 0.09
C GLN A 785 3.54 8.53 -0.29
N VAL A 786 3.60 9.83 -0.03
CA VAL A 786 4.76 10.66 -0.27
C VAL A 786 5.31 11.11 1.08
N ASN A 787 6.48 10.61 1.46
CA ASN A 787 7.16 11.02 2.70
C ASN A 787 8.10 12.18 2.38
N ILE A 788 7.93 13.31 3.06
CA ILE A 788 8.83 14.47 2.98
C ILE A 788 8.95 15.09 4.39
N PHE A 789 10.15 15.49 4.77
CA PHE A 789 10.44 16.21 6.01
C PHE A 789 10.57 17.72 5.71
N GLU A 790 9.94 18.58 6.51
CA GLU A 790 9.58 19.96 6.11
C GLU A 790 10.74 21.00 6.02
N LEU A 791 12.00 20.60 6.15
CA LEU A 791 13.14 21.48 5.84
C LEU A 791 13.89 21.01 4.59
N TYR A 792 13.52 21.55 3.43
CA TYR A 792 14.35 22.45 2.60
C TYR A 792 13.91 22.57 1.12
N LYS A 793 13.96 23.81 0.61
CA LYS A 793 14.28 24.21 -0.78
C LYS A 793 13.28 24.18 -1.95
N CYS A 794 11.98 24.03 -1.69
CA CYS A 794 10.96 24.61 -2.60
C CYS A 794 10.92 26.17 -2.60
N LEU A 795 11.80 26.81 -1.80
CA LEU A 795 12.02 28.25 -1.60
C LEU A 795 10.86 29.06 -0.97
N PRO A 796 11.19 30.12 -0.21
CA PRO A 796 12.17 30.18 0.89
C PRO A 796 11.52 29.91 2.26
N SER A 797 10.23 29.58 2.28
CA SER A 797 9.35 29.64 3.45
C SER A 797 8.57 28.32 3.60
N TYR A 798 7.64 28.23 4.55
CA TYR A 798 7.08 26.94 5.01
C TYR A 798 5.60 26.70 4.58
N ILE A 799 5.33 26.33 3.32
CA ILE A 799 4.09 25.59 2.97
C ILE A 799 4.38 24.09 3.15
N PRO A 800 3.47 23.32 3.76
CA PRO A 800 3.34 21.91 3.46
C PRO A 800 3.29 21.71 1.93
N ILE A 801 4.29 21.02 1.38
CA ILE A 801 4.53 20.84 -0.06
C ILE A 801 3.30 20.35 -0.84
N ASP A 802 2.42 19.56 -0.20
CA ASP A 802 1.06 19.22 -0.66
C ASP A 802 0.26 20.43 -1.15
N SER A 803 0.17 21.48 -0.33
CA SER A 803 -0.63 22.69 -0.61
C SER A 803 0.04 23.63 -1.61
N TYR A 804 1.36 23.54 -1.82
CA TYR A 804 2.05 24.35 -2.82
C TYR A 804 1.92 23.70 -4.20
N LEU A 805 2.35 22.43 -4.33
CA LEU A 805 2.36 21.75 -5.62
C LEU A 805 0.98 21.39 -6.16
N THR A 806 -0.06 21.25 -5.33
CA THR A 806 -1.43 21.03 -5.84
C THR A 806 -2.07 22.30 -6.42
N ASN A 807 -1.58 23.49 -6.03
CA ASN A 807 -2.12 24.79 -6.46
C ASN A 807 -1.17 25.57 -7.40
N LEU A 808 -0.04 24.96 -7.82
CA LEU A 808 0.93 25.60 -8.72
C LEU A 808 0.30 25.83 -10.11
N ASN A 809 0.07 27.08 -10.51
CA ASN A 809 -0.60 27.34 -11.79
C ASN A 809 0.39 27.27 -12.97
N CYS A 810 0.29 26.22 -13.79
CA CYS A 810 1.22 25.91 -14.86
C CYS A 810 0.63 26.15 -16.26
N ASP A 811 0.14 27.37 -16.49
CA ASP A 811 -0.25 27.83 -17.82
C ASP A 811 1.00 27.99 -18.72
N ASN A 812 1.20 27.00 -19.59
CA ASN A 812 2.28 26.97 -20.57
C ASN A 812 2.13 28.06 -21.63
N SER A 813 2.57 29.28 -21.32
CA SER A 813 2.93 30.25 -22.36
C SER A 813 4.22 29.82 -23.05
N THR A 814 4.22 29.83 -24.39
CA THR A 814 5.38 29.61 -25.29
C THR A 814 5.83 28.18 -25.62
N LYS A 815 4.95 27.34 -26.20
CA LYS A 815 5.36 26.54 -27.38
C LYS A 815 4.51 26.87 -28.61
N ASN A 816 5.23 27.30 -29.65
CA ASN A 816 4.75 28.04 -30.81
C ASN A 816 3.66 27.37 -31.67
N LYS A 817 2.77 28.23 -32.19
CA LYS A 817 2.16 28.23 -33.55
C LYS A 817 2.26 26.92 -34.36
N ILE A 818 1.11 26.37 -34.77
CA ILE A 818 0.68 26.25 -36.19
C ILE A 818 -0.70 25.54 -36.33
N ILE A 819 -1.59 26.16 -37.13
CA ILE A 819 -2.80 25.62 -37.82
C ILE A 819 -4.03 25.14 -37.01
N THR A 820 -5.06 25.99 -37.12
CA THR A 820 -6.51 25.76 -37.14
C THR A 820 -7.07 24.33 -37.20
N ASN A 821 -7.85 23.93 -36.19
CA ASN A 821 -9.31 23.66 -36.26
C ASN A 821 -9.79 23.18 -34.87
N ARG A 822 -10.91 23.71 -34.34
CA ARG A 822 -11.42 23.34 -32.99
C ARG A 822 -11.99 21.90 -32.98
N PRO A 823 -11.45 20.97 -32.18
CA PRO A 823 -12.18 19.78 -31.74
C PRO A 823 -13.14 20.15 -30.58
N PRO A 824 -14.06 19.26 -30.19
CA PRO A 824 -14.79 19.41 -28.92
C PRO A 824 -13.81 19.45 -27.73
N THR A 825 -14.20 20.07 -26.62
CA THR A 825 -13.28 20.20 -25.48
C THR A 825 -13.00 18.83 -24.87
N ILE A 826 -11.82 18.65 -24.28
CA ILE A 826 -11.41 17.37 -23.65
C ILE A 826 -12.42 16.93 -22.58
N ASN A 827 -13.08 17.88 -21.92
CA ASN A 827 -14.14 17.63 -20.94
C ASN A 827 -15.41 17.03 -21.58
N ASP A 828 -15.81 17.48 -22.78
CA ASP A 828 -16.95 16.93 -23.52
C ASP A 828 -16.71 15.46 -23.91
N TYR A 829 -15.48 15.15 -24.36
CA TYR A 829 -15.06 13.79 -24.71
C TYR A 829 -15.07 12.86 -23.49
N ILE A 830 -14.53 13.32 -22.36
CA ILE A 830 -14.52 12.56 -21.10
C ILE A 830 -15.95 12.31 -20.60
N PHE A 831 -16.82 13.32 -20.64
CA PHE A 831 -18.24 13.16 -20.27
C PHE A 831 -18.96 12.15 -21.17
N PHE A 832 -18.76 12.24 -22.48
CA PHE A 832 -19.33 11.31 -23.44
C PHE A 832 -18.89 9.86 -23.16
N LYS A 833 -17.59 9.64 -22.96
CA LYS A 833 -17.03 8.31 -22.70
C LYS A 833 -17.45 7.72 -21.35
N ASN A 834 -17.50 8.53 -20.29
CA ASN A 834 -17.78 8.03 -18.94
C ASN A 834 -19.28 7.88 -18.62
N TYR A 835 -20.18 8.55 -19.36
CA TYR A 835 -21.61 8.57 -19.03
C TYR A 835 -22.53 8.22 -20.20
N ILE A 836 -22.32 8.76 -21.41
CA ILE A 836 -23.25 8.53 -22.54
C ILE A 836 -23.04 7.14 -23.14
N GLU A 837 -21.78 6.80 -23.43
CA GLU A 837 -21.38 5.51 -24.01
C GLU A 837 -21.81 4.29 -23.15
N PRO A 838 -21.58 4.21 -21.83
CA PRO A 838 -22.05 3.09 -21.02
C PRO A 838 -23.56 2.96 -21.01
N THR A 839 -24.31 4.05 -20.82
CA THR A 839 -25.76 3.99 -20.64
C THR A 839 -26.44 3.41 -21.87
N VAL A 840 -26.03 3.80 -23.07
CA VAL A 840 -26.56 3.23 -24.33
C VAL A 840 -26.18 1.75 -24.48
N LEU A 841 -24.92 1.38 -24.18
CA LEU A 841 -24.46 0.00 -24.25
C LEU A 841 -25.17 -0.92 -23.25
N ILE A 842 -25.45 -0.45 -22.03
CA ILE A 842 -26.21 -1.18 -21.00
C ILE A 842 -27.66 -1.40 -21.46
N ILE A 843 -28.30 -0.40 -22.09
CA ILE A 843 -29.65 -0.56 -22.63
C ILE A 843 -29.68 -1.64 -23.72
N ILE A 844 -28.71 -1.65 -24.64
CA ILE A 844 -28.59 -2.67 -25.71
C ILE A 844 -28.36 -4.06 -25.08
N LEU A 845 -27.46 -4.16 -24.10
CA LEU A 845 -27.17 -5.40 -23.37
C LEU A 845 -28.41 -5.99 -22.68
N LEU A 846 -29.15 -5.17 -21.92
CA LEU A 846 -30.35 -5.60 -21.18
C LEU A 846 -31.48 -6.01 -22.13
N LEU A 847 -31.77 -5.22 -23.16
CA LEU A 847 -32.80 -5.54 -24.15
C LEU A 847 -32.44 -6.80 -24.96
N GLY A 848 -31.18 -6.93 -25.36
CA GLY A 848 -30.71 -8.06 -26.15
C GLY A 848 -30.71 -9.38 -25.37
N ILE A 849 -30.23 -9.38 -24.12
CA ILE A 849 -30.29 -10.56 -23.24
C ILE A 849 -31.74 -10.91 -22.91
N SER A 850 -32.58 -9.93 -22.59
CA SER A 850 -34.00 -10.18 -22.25
C SER A 850 -34.77 -10.79 -23.43
N THR A 851 -34.63 -10.22 -24.63
CA THR A 851 -35.37 -10.67 -25.82
C THR A 851 -34.89 -12.04 -26.35
N ASN A 852 -33.57 -12.30 -26.37
CA ASN A 852 -33.04 -13.62 -26.75
C ASN A 852 -33.27 -14.67 -25.66
N GLY A 853 -33.16 -14.30 -24.38
CA GLY A 853 -33.47 -15.18 -23.26
C GLY A 853 -34.92 -15.63 -23.26
N PHE A 854 -35.86 -14.71 -23.56
CA PHE A 854 -37.28 -15.06 -23.74
C PHE A 854 -37.54 -15.94 -24.96
N LEU A 855 -36.78 -15.74 -26.06
CA LEU A 855 -36.85 -16.60 -27.25
C LEU A 855 -36.35 -18.03 -26.97
N LEU A 856 -35.25 -18.18 -26.24
CA LEU A 856 -34.74 -19.46 -25.74
C LEU A 856 -35.73 -20.11 -24.77
N PHE A 857 -36.30 -19.33 -23.84
CA PHE A 857 -37.30 -19.83 -22.92
C PHE A 857 -38.53 -20.39 -23.65
N ILE A 858 -39.13 -19.66 -24.59
CA ILE A 858 -40.31 -20.15 -25.35
C ILE A 858 -39.97 -21.41 -26.16
N THR A 859 -38.81 -21.45 -26.82
CA THR A 859 -38.42 -22.59 -27.67
C THR A 859 -38.10 -23.84 -26.86
N LEU A 860 -37.45 -23.68 -25.70
CA LEU A 860 -37.10 -24.78 -24.82
C LEU A 860 -38.28 -25.23 -23.96
N SER A 861 -39.13 -24.33 -23.44
CA SER A 861 -40.27 -24.71 -22.59
C SER A 861 -41.42 -25.38 -23.35
N GLN A 862 -41.51 -25.25 -24.67
CA GLN A 862 -42.57 -25.89 -25.47
C GLN A 862 -42.00 -27.01 -26.35
N SER A 863 -42.37 -28.26 -26.05
CA SER A 863 -41.99 -29.45 -26.86
C SER A 863 -42.28 -29.26 -28.35
N ASN A 864 -43.44 -28.70 -28.70
CA ASN A 864 -43.86 -28.40 -30.07
C ASN A 864 -42.99 -27.36 -30.81
N MET A 865 -42.10 -26.66 -30.10
CA MET A 865 -41.14 -25.69 -30.65
C MET A 865 -39.72 -26.26 -30.75
N ARG A 866 -39.44 -27.43 -30.17
CA ARG A 866 -38.13 -28.11 -30.22
C ARG A 866 -37.96 -28.91 -31.53
N THR A 867 -38.08 -28.25 -32.69
CA THR A 867 -37.93 -28.91 -34.01
C THR A 867 -36.53 -28.71 -34.59
N LYS A 868 -36.12 -29.60 -35.52
CA LYS A 868 -34.85 -29.50 -36.25
C LYS A 868 -34.66 -28.12 -36.91
N GLN A 869 -35.74 -27.53 -37.46
CA GLN A 869 -35.72 -26.19 -38.06
C GLN A 869 -35.47 -25.05 -37.06
N ASN A 870 -35.88 -25.23 -35.80
CA ASN A 870 -35.70 -24.21 -34.76
C ASN A 870 -34.32 -24.31 -34.07
N ALA A 871 -33.54 -25.37 -34.31
CA ALA A 871 -32.19 -25.52 -33.74
C ALA A 871 -31.25 -24.38 -34.19
N CYS A 872 -31.32 -23.95 -35.45
CA CYS A 872 -30.56 -22.80 -35.95
C CYS A 872 -30.98 -21.48 -35.28
N ILE A 873 -32.24 -21.33 -34.89
CA ILE A 873 -32.75 -20.15 -34.17
C ILE A 873 -32.25 -20.17 -32.72
N ILE A 874 -32.18 -21.33 -32.09
CA ILE A 874 -31.59 -21.51 -30.75
C ILE A 874 -30.09 -21.17 -30.78
N ASN A 875 -29.33 -21.66 -31.77
CA ASN A 875 -27.91 -21.31 -31.91
C ASN A 875 -27.69 -19.81 -32.17
N LEU A 876 -28.55 -19.18 -32.99
CA LEU A 876 -28.52 -17.74 -33.21
C LEU A 876 -28.76 -16.96 -31.90
N ALA A 877 -29.78 -17.32 -31.13
CA ALA A 877 -30.06 -16.67 -29.84
C ALA A 877 -28.93 -16.87 -28.81
N ILE A 878 -28.26 -18.04 -28.81
CA ILE A 878 -27.08 -18.30 -27.97
C ILE A 878 -25.90 -17.42 -28.43
N THR A 879 -25.60 -17.37 -29.73
CA THR A 879 -24.51 -16.52 -30.27
C THR A 879 -24.77 -15.02 -30.09
N ASP A 880 -26.02 -14.57 -30.18
CA ASP A 880 -26.44 -13.20 -29.86
C ASP A 880 -26.17 -12.88 -28.37
N ILE A 881 -26.60 -13.73 -27.43
CA ILE A 881 -26.34 -13.53 -25.98
C ILE A 881 -24.84 -13.55 -25.67
N LEU A 882 -24.09 -14.51 -26.21
CA LEU A 882 -22.65 -14.58 -26.02
C LEU A 882 -21.96 -13.33 -26.59
N SER A 883 -22.42 -12.81 -27.74
CA SER A 883 -21.85 -11.59 -28.34
C SER A 883 -22.06 -10.38 -27.44
N LEU A 884 -23.26 -10.24 -26.86
CA LEU A 884 -23.54 -9.15 -25.92
C LEU A 884 -22.70 -9.26 -24.64
N ILE A 885 -22.58 -10.45 -24.05
CA ILE A 885 -21.83 -10.67 -22.80
C ILE A 885 -20.31 -10.53 -22.99
N PHE A 886 -19.75 -11.09 -24.07
CA PHE A 886 -18.29 -11.10 -24.28
C PHE A 886 -17.76 -9.91 -25.09
N ASN A 887 -18.59 -9.16 -25.81
CA ASN A 887 -18.10 -8.04 -26.60
C ASN A 887 -18.44 -6.67 -26.00
N ILE A 888 -19.59 -6.48 -25.35
CA ILE A 888 -19.96 -5.16 -24.82
C ILE A 888 -19.19 -4.79 -23.54
N PRO A 889 -19.34 -5.49 -22.39
CA PRO A 889 -18.63 -5.14 -21.15
C PRO A 889 -17.11 -5.14 -21.32
N LEU A 890 -16.62 -6.10 -22.10
CA LEU A 890 -15.20 -6.37 -22.33
C LEU A 890 -14.54 -5.36 -23.29
N SER A 891 -15.20 -4.95 -24.38
CA SER A 891 -14.66 -3.85 -25.21
C SER A 891 -14.80 -2.49 -24.53
N TYR A 892 -15.83 -2.30 -23.69
CA TYR A 892 -15.99 -1.10 -22.88
C TYR A 892 -14.88 -0.99 -21.81
N TYR A 893 -14.55 -2.11 -21.14
CA TYR A 893 -13.41 -2.21 -20.23
C TYR A 893 -12.08 -1.85 -20.94
N ASP A 894 -11.78 -2.42 -22.10
CA ASP A 894 -10.57 -2.10 -22.91
C ASP A 894 -10.57 -0.64 -23.48
N THR A 895 -11.73 0.03 -23.51
CA THR A 895 -11.85 1.41 -24.01
C THR A 895 -11.66 2.46 -22.91
N ILE A 896 -12.05 2.17 -21.67
CA ILE A 896 -11.99 3.11 -20.54
C ILE A 896 -10.84 2.84 -19.59
N ASN A 897 -10.56 1.57 -19.30
CA ASN A 897 -9.30 1.22 -18.68
C ASN A 897 -8.24 1.30 -19.77
N VAL A 898 -7.58 2.46 -19.81
CA VAL A 898 -6.39 2.74 -20.64
C VAL A 898 -5.33 1.63 -20.50
N ARG A 899 -5.39 0.87 -19.41
CA ARG A 899 -4.46 -0.17 -18.97
C ARG A 899 -5.19 -1.52 -18.80
N TRP A 900 -4.74 -2.54 -19.51
CA TRP A 900 -5.09 -3.95 -19.34
C TRP A 900 -4.37 -4.51 -18.10
N GLU A 901 -5.13 -4.99 -17.11
CA GLU A 901 -4.61 -5.42 -15.81
C GLU A 901 -4.39 -6.94 -15.70
N LEU A 902 -4.84 -7.70 -16.71
CA LEU A 902 -4.72 -9.16 -16.76
C LEU A 902 -3.44 -9.58 -17.50
N SER A 903 -3.10 -10.88 -17.45
CA SER A 903 -1.92 -11.41 -18.14
C SER A 903 -1.98 -11.25 -19.67
N GLU A 904 -0.83 -11.35 -20.32
CA GLU A 904 -0.74 -11.42 -21.78
C GLU A 904 -1.51 -12.63 -22.35
N THR A 905 -1.49 -13.77 -21.67
CA THR A 905 -2.32 -14.93 -22.02
C THR A 905 -3.81 -14.61 -21.97
N MET A 906 -4.28 -13.83 -20.99
CA MET A 906 -5.67 -13.37 -20.95
C MET A 906 -5.96 -12.37 -22.07
N CYS A 907 -5.01 -11.50 -22.46
CA CYS A 907 -5.17 -10.61 -23.62
C CYS A 907 -5.35 -11.41 -24.93
N LYS A 908 -4.50 -12.44 -25.16
CA LYS A 908 -4.61 -13.33 -26.33
C LYS A 908 -5.94 -14.07 -26.38
N ILE A 909 -6.38 -14.61 -25.24
CA ILE A 909 -7.68 -15.28 -25.11
C ILE A 909 -8.84 -14.31 -25.34
N PHE A 910 -8.79 -13.09 -24.78
CA PHE A 910 -9.79 -12.04 -24.94
C PHE A 910 -9.99 -11.62 -26.40
N ILE A 911 -8.90 -11.30 -27.11
CA ILE A 911 -8.97 -10.88 -28.52
C ILE A 911 -9.53 -12.03 -29.37
N MET A 912 -9.11 -13.28 -29.11
CA MET A 912 -9.61 -14.45 -29.81
C MET A 912 -11.11 -14.69 -29.56
N ILE A 913 -11.58 -14.65 -28.31
CA ILE A 913 -13.01 -14.87 -27.97
C ILE A 913 -13.90 -13.82 -28.63
N LYS A 914 -13.46 -12.55 -28.63
CA LYS A 914 -14.21 -11.44 -29.25
C LYS A 914 -14.52 -11.72 -30.73
N ASP A 915 -13.51 -12.17 -31.47
CA ASP A 915 -13.66 -12.45 -32.90
C ASP A 915 -14.40 -13.78 -33.17
N ILE A 916 -14.20 -14.82 -32.33
CA ILE A 916 -14.95 -16.10 -32.42
C ILE A 916 -16.45 -15.84 -32.35
N VAL A 917 -16.90 -15.08 -31.36
CA VAL A 917 -18.33 -14.91 -31.10
C VAL A 917 -18.99 -14.05 -32.18
N VAL A 918 -18.27 -13.07 -32.72
CA VAL A 918 -18.71 -12.30 -33.91
C VAL A 918 -18.86 -13.20 -35.14
N ALA A 919 -17.84 -14.01 -35.44
CA ALA A 919 -17.86 -14.90 -36.59
C ALA A 919 -18.97 -15.97 -36.46
N ALA A 920 -19.15 -16.55 -35.26
CA ALA A 920 -20.20 -17.53 -34.99
C ALA A 920 -21.62 -16.96 -35.18
N ASN A 921 -21.86 -15.70 -34.81
CA ASN A 921 -23.14 -15.02 -35.04
C ASN A 921 -23.41 -14.84 -36.55
N ILE A 922 -22.44 -14.30 -37.28
CA ILE A 922 -22.53 -14.08 -38.74
C ILE A 922 -22.78 -15.41 -39.48
N PHE A 923 -22.03 -16.47 -39.16
CA PHE A 923 -22.22 -17.78 -39.79
C PHE A 923 -23.53 -18.45 -39.38
N SER A 924 -24.05 -18.20 -38.17
CA SER A 924 -25.40 -18.65 -37.78
C SER A 924 -26.49 -18.04 -38.67
N ILE A 925 -26.37 -16.76 -39.03
CA ILE A 925 -27.29 -16.09 -39.96
C ILE A 925 -27.17 -16.69 -41.38
N VAL A 926 -25.94 -16.93 -41.87
CA VAL A 926 -25.70 -17.57 -43.17
C VAL A 926 -26.32 -18.97 -43.22
N VAL A 927 -26.07 -19.81 -42.21
CA VAL A 927 -26.64 -21.17 -42.12
C VAL A 927 -28.17 -21.14 -42.02
N LEU A 928 -28.75 -20.21 -41.27
CA LEU A 928 -30.20 -20.02 -41.21
C LEU A 928 -30.80 -19.64 -42.58
N CYS A 929 -30.08 -18.87 -43.41
CA CYS A 929 -30.51 -18.53 -44.76
C CYS A 929 -30.40 -19.73 -45.71
N ILE A 930 -29.33 -20.52 -45.61
CA ILE A 930 -29.13 -21.75 -46.39
C ILE A 930 -30.21 -22.79 -46.06
N GLU A 931 -30.48 -23.05 -44.78
CA GLU A 931 -31.54 -23.97 -44.31
C GLU A 931 -32.90 -23.58 -44.91
N ARG A 932 -33.26 -22.29 -44.78
CA ARG A 932 -34.52 -21.76 -45.29
C ARG A 932 -34.66 -21.87 -46.82
N PHE A 933 -33.57 -21.65 -47.57
CA PHE A 933 -33.55 -21.82 -49.03
C PHE A 933 -33.71 -23.29 -49.44
N LEU A 934 -33.02 -24.21 -48.77
CA LEU A 934 -33.14 -25.65 -49.02
C LEU A 934 -34.56 -26.14 -48.74
N VAL A 935 -35.18 -25.69 -47.64
CA VAL A 935 -36.58 -25.97 -47.30
C VAL A 935 -37.54 -25.39 -48.34
N ALA A 936 -37.32 -24.14 -48.79
CA ALA A 936 -38.20 -23.48 -49.76
C ALA A 936 -38.13 -24.08 -51.18
N ARG A 937 -36.95 -24.53 -51.62
CA ARG A 937 -36.72 -24.98 -53.01
C ARG A 937 -37.01 -26.46 -53.24
N SER A 938 -37.03 -27.27 -52.18
CA SER A 938 -37.41 -28.71 -52.14
C SER A 938 -37.14 -29.50 -53.44
N PHE A 939 -35.89 -29.52 -53.91
CA PHE A 939 -35.51 -30.28 -55.10
C PHE A 939 -35.80 -31.78 -54.92
N LYS A 940 -36.79 -32.33 -55.65
CA LYS A 940 -37.09 -33.78 -55.66
C LYS A 940 -35.86 -34.65 -55.98
N LYS A 941 -34.88 -34.14 -56.74
CA LYS A 941 -33.61 -34.82 -57.04
C LYS A 941 -32.63 -34.87 -55.86
N LEU A 942 -32.51 -33.79 -55.06
CA LEU A 942 -31.58 -33.76 -53.92
C LEU A 942 -32.11 -34.53 -52.71
N LYS A 943 -33.42 -34.75 -52.62
CA LYS A 943 -34.07 -35.55 -51.56
C LYS A 943 -33.68 -37.05 -51.56
N ARG A 944 -32.95 -37.52 -52.58
CA ARG A 944 -32.34 -38.86 -52.62
C ARG A 944 -30.88 -38.90 -52.11
N THR A 945 -30.19 -37.77 -52.06
CA THR A 945 -28.82 -37.65 -51.51
C THR A 945 -28.78 -37.00 -50.13
N CYS A 946 -29.80 -36.22 -49.77
CA CYS A 946 -29.98 -35.67 -48.43
C CYS A 946 -31.34 -36.11 -47.87
N SER A 947 -31.34 -37.25 -47.17
CA SER A 947 -32.40 -37.64 -46.24
C SER A 947 -32.44 -36.71 -45.01
N SER A 948 -33.53 -36.76 -44.25
CA SER A 948 -33.81 -35.87 -43.12
C SER A 948 -33.11 -36.28 -41.81
N ASP A 949 -31.83 -36.63 -41.87
CA ASP A 949 -31.04 -37.06 -40.71
C ASP A 949 -30.64 -35.90 -39.81
N ASP A 950 -30.75 -36.11 -38.49
CA ASP A 950 -30.35 -35.13 -37.45
C ASP A 950 -28.88 -34.71 -37.59
N GLN A 951 -28.06 -35.63 -38.11
CA GLN A 951 -26.64 -35.48 -38.33
C GLN A 951 -26.29 -34.27 -39.23
N PHE A 952 -27.15 -33.91 -40.20
CA PHE A 952 -26.87 -32.80 -41.12
C PHE A 952 -27.05 -31.42 -40.48
N THR A 953 -28.06 -31.25 -39.61
CA THR A 953 -28.26 -29.99 -38.86
C THR A 953 -27.16 -29.81 -37.81
N ILE A 954 -26.79 -30.90 -37.11
CA ILE A 954 -25.69 -30.90 -36.15
C ILE A 954 -24.36 -30.56 -36.86
N TRP A 955 -24.10 -31.12 -38.05
CA TRP A 955 -22.89 -30.82 -38.81
C TRP A 955 -22.78 -29.35 -39.22
N PHE A 956 -23.87 -28.71 -39.66
CA PHE A 956 -23.88 -27.26 -39.91
C PHE A 956 -23.60 -26.44 -38.65
N LEU A 957 -24.20 -26.80 -37.51
CA LEU A 957 -23.98 -26.09 -36.24
C LEU A 957 -22.53 -26.25 -35.74
N MET A 958 -21.91 -27.43 -35.91
CA MET A 958 -20.48 -27.59 -35.64
C MET A 958 -19.62 -26.78 -36.61
N LEU A 959 -19.97 -26.75 -37.90
CA LEU A 959 -19.24 -25.99 -38.92
C LEU A 959 -19.25 -24.48 -38.66
N VAL A 960 -20.33 -23.92 -38.10
CA VAL A 960 -20.38 -22.51 -37.62
C VAL A 960 -19.27 -22.24 -36.62
N TRP A 961 -19.17 -23.05 -35.56
CA TRP A 961 -18.22 -22.83 -34.47
C TRP A 961 -16.78 -23.15 -34.88
N VAL A 962 -16.56 -24.23 -35.64
CA VAL A 962 -15.22 -24.57 -36.17
C VAL A 962 -14.70 -23.48 -37.11
N SER A 963 -15.54 -22.97 -38.03
CA SER A 963 -15.14 -21.89 -38.93
C SER A 963 -14.84 -20.59 -38.18
N ALA A 964 -15.63 -20.28 -37.15
CA ALA A 964 -15.41 -19.12 -36.28
C ALA A 964 -14.07 -19.19 -35.52
N VAL A 965 -13.71 -20.36 -34.98
CA VAL A 965 -12.41 -20.58 -34.32
C VAL A 965 -11.25 -20.44 -35.31
N VAL A 966 -11.32 -21.11 -36.47
CA VAL A 966 -10.25 -21.08 -37.48
C VAL A 966 -9.96 -19.66 -37.98
N ILE A 967 -10.99 -18.85 -38.22
CA ILE A 967 -10.84 -17.46 -38.69
C ILE A 967 -10.31 -16.51 -37.61
N SER A 968 -10.52 -16.84 -36.33
CA SER A 968 -10.08 -16.02 -35.20
C SER A 968 -8.71 -16.42 -34.64
N LEU A 969 -8.24 -17.63 -34.97
CA LEU A 969 -6.95 -18.16 -34.50
C LEU A 969 -5.74 -17.25 -34.83
N PRO A 970 -5.65 -16.59 -36.01
CA PRO A 970 -4.57 -15.63 -36.27
C PRO A 970 -4.52 -14.47 -35.27
N ALA A 971 -5.67 -14.03 -34.72
CA ALA A 971 -5.70 -12.93 -33.76
C ALA A 971 -5.09 -13.31 -32.39
N TYR A 972 -5.13 -14.59 -32.00
CA TYR A 972 -4.52 -15.10 -30.77
C TYR A 972 -2.98 -14.97 -30.78
N PHE A 973 -2.33 -15.35 -31.88
CA PHE A 973 -0.87 -15.42 -31.94
C PHE A 973 -0.15 -14.06 -31.91
N PHE A 974 -0.83 -13.00 -32.35
CA PHE A 974 -0.25 -11.66 -32.52
C PHE A 974 -0.88 -10.61 -31.58
N ALA A 975 -1.86 -11.00 -30.77
CA ALA A 975 -2.35 -10.20 -29.65
C ALA A 975 -1.25 -10.07 -28.58
N ALA A 976 -0.97 -8.84 -28.15
CA ALA A 976 0.00 -8.55 -27.09
C ALA A 976 -0.51 -7.46 -26.15
N VAL A 977 0.13 -7.31 -25.01
CA VAL A 977 -0.13 -6.19 -24.09
C VAL A 977 0.91 -5.11 -24.38
N TYR A 978 0.45 -3.98 -24.95
CA TYR A 978 1.36 -2.93 -25.40
C TYR A 978 2.01 -2.21 -24.22
N THR A 979 3.33 -2.37 -24.06
CA THR A 979 4.07 -2.02 -22.82
C THR A 979 3.88 -0.57 -22.37
N ARG A 980 3.88 0.39 -23.29
CA ARG A 980 3.75 1.84 -22.98
C ARG A 980 2.36 2.23 -22.48
N CYS A 981 1.30 1.65 -23.03
CA CYS A 981 -0.08 2.00 -22.64
C CYS A 981 -0.72 1.01 -21.67
N LEU A 982 -0.23 -0.23 -21.59
CA LEU A 982 -0.94 -1.43 -21.15
C LEU A 982 -2.17 -1.79 -22.01
N SER A 983 -2.41 -1.23 -23.20
CA SER A 983 -3.59 -1.64 -23.98
C SER A 983 -3.43 -3.05 -24.57
N CYS A 984 -4.50 -3.88 -24.54
CA CYS A 984 -4.49 -5.21 -25.14
C CYS A 984 -4.82 -5.11 -26.64
N ARG A 985 -3.81 -5.18 -27.51
CA ARG A 985 -3.97 -4.94 -28.96
C ARG A 985 -3.04 -5.84 -29.77
N PRO A 986 -3.33 -6.10 -31.06
CA PRO A 986 -2.37 -6.79 -31.92
C PRO A 986 -1.12 -5.93 -32.11
N ASP A 987 0.06 -6.51 -31.94
CA ASP A 987 1.31 -5.74 -31.77
C ASP A 987 1.83 -5.10 -33.06
N ASN A 988 1.39 -5.60 -34.22
CA ASN A 988 1.92 -5.23 -35.53
C ASN A 988 0.86 -4.57 -36.42
N GLN A 989 1.10 -3.32 -36.87
CA GLN A 989 0.17 -2.57 -37.72
C GLN A 989 -0.04 -3.19 -39.12
N GLU A 990 0.98 -3.78 -39.74
CA GLU A 990 0.77 -4.54 -40.99
C GLU A 990 -0.13 -5.74 -40.76
N PHE A 991 0.03 -6.39 -39.60
CA PHE A 991 -0.78 -7.54 -39.25
C PHE A 991 -2.25 -7.16 -39.01
N ILE A 992 -2.51 -6.04 -38.32
CA ILE A 992 -3.86 -5.45 -38.19
C ILE A 992 -4.47 -5.20 -39.58
N ARG A 993 -3.71 -4.60 -40.51
CA ARG A 993 -4.16 -4.40 -41.90
C ARG A 993 -4.54 -5.71 -42.58
N ARG A 994 -3.69 -6.74 -42.47
CA ARG A 994 -3.93 -8.05 -43.10
C ARG A 994 -5.13 -8.78 -42.48
N ILE A 995 -5.24 -8.87 -41.14
CA ILE A 995 -6.41 -9.49 -40.49
C ILE A 995 -7.70 -8.73 -40.78
N TRP A 996 -7.76 -7.41 -40.51
CA TRP A 996 -9.05 -6.71 -40.65
C TRP A 996 -9.49 -6.63 -42.11
N SER A 997 -8.58 -6.64 -43.09
CA SER A 997 -8.93 -6.81 -44.51
C SER A 997 -9.45 -8.22 -44.82
N PHE A 998 -8.86 -9.27 -44.24
CA PHE A 998 -9.34 -10.65 -44.39
C PHE A 998 -10.72 -10.85 -43.73
N GLN A 999 -10.90 -10.39 -42.50
CA GLN A 999 -12.18 -10.42 -41.78
C GLN A 999 -13.25 -9.57 -42.50
N PHE A 1000 -12.89 -8.41 -43.07
CA PHE A 1000 -13.81 -7.63 -43.90
C PHE A 1000 -14.34 -8.46 -45.09
N ILE A 1001 -13.47 -9.18 -45.80
CA ILE A 1001 -13.89 -10.04 -46.92
C ILE A 1001 -14.75 -11.22 -46.43
N VAL A 1002 -14.28 -11.97 -45.44
CA VAL A 1002 -14.87 -13.26 -45.03
C VAL A 1002 -16.09 -13.11 -44.12
N CYS A 1003 -16.14 -12.07 -43.27
CA CYS A 1003 -17.25 -11.84 -42.34
C CYS A 1003 -18.23 -10.76 -42.81
N CYS A 1004 -17.84 -9.84 -43.70
CA CYS A 1004 -18.74 -8.80 -44.21
C CYS A 1004 -19.13 -8.99 -45.68
N VAL A 1005 -18.18 -9.04 -46.60
CA VAL A 1005 -18.46 -9.04 -48.05
C VAL A 1005 -19.13 -10.35 -48.50
N ILE A 1006 -18.47 -11.50 -48.26
CA ILE A 1006 -18.98 -12.81 -48.69
C ILE A 1006 -20.36 -13.11 -48.04
N PRO A 1007 -20.56 -12.92 -46.72
CA PRO A 1007 -21.86 -13.14 -46.09
C PRO A 1007 -22.94 -12.18 -46.60
N SER A 1008 -22.66 -10.89 -46.79
CA SER A 1008 -23.66 -9.93 -47.26
C SER A 1008 -24.13 -10.26 -48.68
N ILE A 1009 -23.21 -10.63 -49.59
CA ILE A 1009 -23.57 -11.07 -50.95
C ILE A 1009 -24.35 -12.39 -50.88
N GLY A 1010 -23.84 -13.39 -50.14
CA GLY A 1010 -24.45 -14.71 -50.03
C GLY A 1010 -25.87 -14.67 -49.44
N VAL A 1011 -26.05 -14.00 -48.30
CA VAL A 1011 -27.35 -13.81 -47.62
C VAL A 1011 -28.32 -13.08 -48.54
N THR A 1012 -27.89 -12.01 -49.21
CA THR A 1012 -28.75 -11.24 -50.13
C THR A 1012 -29.21 -12.09 -51.31
N VAL A 1013 -28.27 -12.74 -52.02
CA VAL A 1013 -28.59 -13.59 -53.18
C VAL A 1013 -29.52 -14.74 -52.78
N ILE A 1014 -29.19 -15.46 -51.70
CA ILE A 1014 -29.98 -16.60 -51.21
C ILE A 1014 -31.39 -16.14 -50.79
N ASN A 1015 -31.53 -15.05 -50.02
CA ASN A 1015 -32.84 -14.59 -49.56
C ASN A 1015 -33.68 -13.94 -50.67
N VAL A 1016 -33.06 -13.27 -51.65
CA VAL A 1016 -33.76 -12.78 -52.85
C VAL A 1016 -34.25 -13.95 -53.70
N MET A 1017 -33.41 -14.96 -53.97
CA MET A 1017 -33.81 -16.18 -54.68
C MET A 1017 -34.93 -16.92 -53.93
N THR A 1018 -34.85 -17.01 -52.60
CA THR A 1018 -35.88 -17.64 -51.76
C THR A 1018 -37.19 -16.85 -51.81
N SER A 1019 -37.14 -15.51 -51.69
CA SER A 1019 -38.33 -14.65 -51.72
C SER A 1019 -39.00 -14.68 -53.10
N LEU A 1020 -38.24 -14.62 -54.19
CA LEU A 1020 -38.74 -14.79 -55.55
C LEU A 1020 -39.43 -16.14 -55.74
N HIS A 1021 -38.80 -17.23 -55.30
CA HIS A 1021 -39.38 -18.57 -55.41
C HIS A 1021 -40.65 -18.74 -54.55
N LEU A 1022 -40.67 -18.19 -53.32
CA LEU A 1022 -41.87 -18.20 -52.47
C LEU A 1022 -43.01 -17.39 -53.10
N LYS A 1023 -42.73 -16.19 -53.62
CA LYS A 1023 -43.71 -15.32 -54.32
C LYS A 1023 -44.24 -15.99 -55.59
N GLU A 1024 -43.37 -16.66 -56.35
CA GLU A 1024 -43.76 -17.45 -57.52
C GLU A 1024 -44.62 -18.67 -57.11
N SER A 1025 -44.28 -19.35 -56.02
CA SER A 1025 -45.08 -20.48 -55.49
C SER A 1025 -46.50 -20.06 -55.08
N VAL A 1026 -46.69 -18.80 -54.67
CA VAL A 1026 -48.00 -18.22 -54.35
C VAL A 1026 -48.79 -17.91 -55.62
N ARG A 1027 -48.15 -17.38 -56.67
CA ARG A 1027 -48.78 -17.11 -57.97
C ARG A 1027 -49.29 -18.38 -58.69
N ARG A 1028 -48.72 -19.55 -58.38
CA ARG A 1028 -49.12 -20.84 -58.96
C ARG A 1028 -50.28 -21.53 -58.22
N ILE A 1029 -50.87 -20.92 -57.19
CA ILE A 1029 -52.04 -21.47 -56.47
C ILE A 1029 -53.32 -21.08 -57.22
N PRO A 1030 -54.19 -22.04 -57.62
CA PRO A 1030 -55.43 -21.72 -58.32
C PRO A 1030 -56.36 -20.80 -57.50
N GLY A 1031 -56.89 -19.76 -58.15
CA GLY A 1031 -57.76 -18.76 -57.53
C GLY A 1031 -59.18 -19.25 -57.31
N ALA A 1032 -59.42 -20.08 -56.29
CA ALA A 1032 -60.76 -20.43 -55.84
C ALA A 1032 -60.85 -20.55 -54.31
N ILE A 1033 -61.59 -19.60 -53.71
CA ILE A 1033 -62.21 -19.64 -52.37
C ILE A 1033 -61.28 -19.42 -51.15
N LYS A 1034 -61.63 -18.37 -50.38
CA LYS A 1034 -61.06 -17.86 -49.11
C LYS A 1034 -59.63 -17.28 -49.16
N PRO A 1035 -59.31 -16.28 -48.31
CA PRO A 1035 -57.95 -15.75 -48.18
C PRO A 1035 -57.04 -16.87 -47.68
N ASN A 1036 -56.25 -17.43 -48.59
CA ASN A 1036 -55.57 -18.68 -48.35
C ASN A 1036 -54.44 -18.44 -47.33
N ILE A 1037 -54.65 -18.87 -46.08
CA ILE A 1037 -53.76 -18.57 -44.95
C ILE A 1037 -52.32 -19.03 -45.24
N GLN A 1038 -52.14 -20.09 -46.04
CA GLN A 1038 -50.84 -20.53 -46.53
C GLN A 1038 -50.17 -19.53 -47.49
N ALA A 1039 -50.92 -18.86 -48.37
CA ALA A 1039 -50.37 -17.84 -49.28
C ALA A 1039 -49.92 -16.59 -48.50
N SER A 1040 -50.74 -16.11 -47.57
CA SER A 1040 -50.38 -14.99 -46.68
C SER A 1040 -49.16 -15.33 -45.81
N ASN A 1041 -49.12 -16.53 -45.20
CA ASN A 1041 -47.96 -16.98 -44.43
C ASN A 1041 -46.69 -17.09 -45.30
N ARG A 1042 -46.78 -17.61 -46.54
CA ARG A 1042 -45.62 -17.67 -47.46
C ARG A 1042 -45.15 -16.27 -47.86
N GLN A 1043 -46.05 -15.32 -48.10
CA GLN A 1043 -45.71 -13.94 -48.40
C GLN A 1043 -45.04 -13.24 -47.20
N ASN A 1044 -45.56 -13.45 -45.98
CA ASN A 1044 -44.97 -12.89 -44.76
C ASN A 1044 -43.57 -13.45 -44.51
N VAL A 1045 -43.35 -14.75 -44.71
CA VAL A 1045 -42.02 -15.39 -44.65
C VAL A 1045 -41.10 -14.85 -45.75
N ALA A 1046 -41.59 -14.66 -46.97
CA ALA A 1046 -40.81 -14.12 -48.08
C ALA A 1046 -40.40 -12.65 -47.88
N ASN A 1047 -41.22 -11.86 -47.18
CA ASN A 1047 -40.90 -10.48 -46.79
C ASN A 1047 -39.95 -10.45 -45.57
N MET A 1048 -40.13 -11.34 -44.61
CA MET A 1048 -39.25 -11.50 -43.44
C MET A 1048 -37.79 -11.76 -43.83
N MET A 1049 -37.57 -12.60 -44.85
CA MET A 1049 -36.22 -12.88 -45.37
C MET A 1049 -35.53 -11.63 -45.94
N ILE A 1050 -36.27 -10.75 -46.61
CA ILE A 1050 -35.75 -9.47 -47.13
C ILE A 1050 -35.42 -8.53 -45.96
N VAL A 1051 -36.34 -8.37 -45.01
CA VAL A 1051 -36.15 -7.49 -43.84
C VAL A 1051 -34.92 -7.92 -43.02
N LEU A 1052 -34.76 -9.22 -42.73
CA LEU A 1052 -33.59 -9.74 -42.03
C LEU A 1052 -32.28 -9.52 -42.80
N SER A 1053 -32.30 -9.59 -44.13
CA SER A 1053 -31.11 -9.31 -44.96
C SER A 1053 -30.70 -7.84 -44.89
N VAL A 1054 -31.68 -6.92 -44.92
CA VAL A 1054 -31.44 -5.47 -44.80
C VAL A 1054 -30.93 -5.11 -43.41
N ILE A 1055 -31.52 -5.67 -42.35
CA ILE A 1055 -31.06 -5.47 -40.96
C ILE A 1055 -29.61 -5.97 -40.79
N PHE A 1056 -29.28 -7.15 -41.33
CA PHE A 1056 -27.92 -7.70 -41.30
C PHE A 1056 -26.91 -6.74 -41.94
N ILE A 1057 -27.18 -6.27 -43.17
CA ILE A 1057 -26.26 -5.36 -43.89
C ILE A 1057 -26.08 -4.04 -43.14
N ILE A 1058 -27.17 -3.41 -42.69
CA ILE A 1058 -27.13 -2.11 -41.99
C ILE A 1058 -26.42 -2.23 -40.64
N SER A 1059 -26.55 -3.35 -39.94
CA SER A 1059 -25.94 -3.53 -38.61
C SER A 1059 -24.44 -3.85 -38.70
N TYR A 1060 -24.04 -4.78 -39.56
CA TYR A 1060 -22.67 -5.28 -39.60
C TYR A 1060 -21.72 -4.44 -40.47
N THR A 1061 -22.16 -3.97 -41.64
CA THR A 1061 -21.29 -3.36 -42.64
C THR A 1061 -20.56 -2.10 -42.18
N PRO A 1062 -21.20 -1.14 -41.47
CA PRO A 1062 -20.53 0.09 -41.03
C PRO A 1062 -19.30 -0.19 -40.14
N ASN A 1063 -19.41 -1.15 -39.21
CA ASN A 1063 -18.33 -1.47 -38.26
C ASN A 1063 -17.12 -2.09 -38.98
N PHE A 1064 -17.36 -3.00 -39.93
CA PHE A 1064 -16.30 -3.61 -40.72
C PHE A 1064 -15.61 -2.60 -41.66
N ILE A 1065 -16.36 -1.68 -42.28
CA ILE A 1065 -15.76 -0.58 -43.06
C ILE A 1065 -14.92 0.33 -42.17
N LEU A 1066 -15.41 0.71 -40.99
CA LEU A 1066 -14.69 1.62 -40.10
C LEU A 1066 -13.40 1.00 -39.57
N ARG A 1067 -13.42 -0.28 -39.18
CA ARG A 1067 -12.21 -1.05 -38.83
C ARG A 1067 -11.20 -1.00 -39.98
N LEU A 1068 -11.62 -1.26 -41.21
CA LEU A 1068 -10.74 -1.22 -42.39
C LEU A 1068 -10.08 0.17 -42.57
N LEU A 1069 -10.87 1.25 -42.50
CA LEU A 1069 -10.36 2.62 -42.61
C LEU A 1069 -9.34 2.98 -41.52
N VAL A 1070 -9.55 2.51 -40.28
CA VAL A 1070 -8.62 2.69 -39.16
C VAL A 1070 -7.33 1.88 -39.36
N ALA A 1071 -7.41 0.61 -39.78
CA ALA A 1071 -6.22 -0.22 -40.02
C ALA A 1071 -5.30 0.39 -41.09
N TRP A 1072 -5.89 0.91 -42.17
CA TRP A 1072 -5.15 1.55 -43.26
C TRP A 1072 -4.76 3.00 -42.99
N ALA A 1073 -5.02 3.52 -41.77
CA ALA A 1073 -4.72 4.88 -41.34
C ALA A 1073 -5.34 5.97 -42.25
N VAL A 1074 -6.46 5.65 -42.91
CA VAL A 1074 -7.20 6.58 -43.79
C VAL A 1074 -7.96 7.62 -42.96
N VAL A 1075 -8.28 7.28 -41.71
CA VAL A 1075 -9.08 8.11 -40.81
C VAL A 1075 -8.48 8.08 -39.41
N ASP A 1076 -8.25 9.26 -38.83
CA ASP A 1076 -7.72 9.41 -37.46
C ASP A 1076 -8.82 9.15 -36.41
N ILE A 1077 -8.53 8.21 -35.49
CA ILE A 1077 -9.37 7.78 -34.38
C ILE A 1077 -9.91 8.96 -33.57
N GLN A 1078 -9.12 10.02 -33.37
CA GLN A 1078 -9.53 11.18 -32.56
C GLN A 1078 -10.68 11.98 -33.20
N ASN A 1079 -10.78 11.98 -34.53
CA ASN A 1079 -11.77 12.76 -35.28
C ASN A 1079 -13.09 12.01 -35.57
N ILE A 1080 -13.17 10.72 -35.23
CA ILE A 1080 -14.35 9.87 -35.55
C ILE A 1080 -14.97 9.14 -34.35
N PHE A 1081 -14.69 9.56 -33.11
CA PHE A 1081 -15.21 8.85 -31.93
C PHE A 1081 -16.74 8.71 -31.93
N VAL A 1082 -17.47 9.74 -32.37
CA VAL A 1082 -18.94 9.72 -32.51
C VAL A 1082 -19.40 8.71 -33.58
N THR A 1083 -18.78 8.73 -34.76
CA THR A 1083 -19.07 7.79 -35.85
C THR A 1083 -18.74 6.35 -35.45
N SER A 1084 -17.65 6.15 -34.72
CA SER A 1084 -17.25 4.86 -34.15
C SER A 1084 -18.26 4.35 -33.13
N PHE A 1085 -18.73 5.22 -32.23
CA PHE A 1085 -19.78 4.88 -31.27
C PHE A 1085 -21.07 4.43 -31.96
N PHE A 1086 -21.61 5.22 -32.90
CA PHE A 1086 -22.82 4.84 -33.63
C PHE A 1086 -22.65 3.53 -34.41
N SER A 1087 -21.52 3.36 -35.07
CA SER A 1087 -21.21 2.14 -35.83
C SER A 1087 -21.06 0.91 -34.93
N PHE A 1088 -20.60 1.07 -33.69
CA PHE A 1088 -20.48 0.00 -32.71
C PHE A 1088 -21.84 -0.35 -32.09
N CYS A 1089 -22.68 0.64 -31.79
CA CYS A 1089 -24.06 0.40 -31.33
C CYS A 1089 -24.91 -0.33 -32.38
N LEU A 1090 -24.89 0.10 -33.64
CA LEU A 1090 -25.63 -0.55 -34.73
C LEU A 1090 -25.31 -2.04 -34.87
N PHE A 1091 -24.04 -2.39 -34.72
CA PHE A 1091 -23.56 -3.78 -34.77
C PHE A 1091 -24.23 -4.69 -33.72
N PHE A 1092 -24.36 -4.22 -32.47
CA PHE A 1092 -25.01 -5.00 -31.40
C PHE A 1092 -26.54 -4.91 -31.41
N CYS A 1093 -27.12 -3.85 -31.97
CA CYS A 1093 -28.57 -3.76 -32.14
C CYS A 1093 -29.16 -4.92 -32.98
N ASN A 1094 -28.37 -5.57 -33.84
CA ASN A 1094 -28.79 -6.78 -34.56
C ASN A 1094 -29.32 -7.87 -33.62
N ALA A 1095 -28.67 -8.08 -32.47
CA ALA A 1095 -29.09 -9.06 -31.47
C ALA A 1095 -30.46 -8.72 -30.85
N VAL A 1096 -30.83 -7.44 -30.79
CA VAL A 1096 -32.15 -6.98 -30.34
C VAL A 1096 -33.19 -7.14 -31.45
N PHE A 1097 -32.83 -6.81 -32.70
CA PHE A 1097 -33.73 -6.89 -33.85
C PHE A 1097 -34.08 -8.32 -34.28
N ASN A 1098 -33.19 -9.29 -34.04
CA ASN A 1098 -33.38 -10.70 -34.37
C ASN A 1098 -34.65 -11.30 -33.71
N PRO A 1099 -34.81 -11.33 -32.36
CA PRO A 1099 -36.05 -11.78 -31.71
C PRO A 1099 -37.30 -10.97 -32.07
N ILE A 1100 -37.17 -9.64 -32.21
CA ILE A 1100 -38.30 -8.76 -32.54
C ILE A 1100 -38.86 -9.10 -33.93
N SER A 1101 -37.98 -9.28 -34.91
CA SER A 1101 -38.35 -9.70 -36.27
C SER A 1101 -39.01 -11.08 -36.28
N LEU A 1102 -38.48 -12.03 -35.50
CA LEU A 1102 -39.07 -13.36 -35.30
C LEU A 1102 -40.46 -13.30 -34.65
N PHE A 1103 -40.65 -12.46 -33.63
CA PHE A 1103 -41.92 -12.31 -32.91
C PHE A 1103 -43.01 -11.63 -33.75
N ILE A 1104 -42.67 -10.55 -34.46
CA ILE A 1104 -43.63 -9.82 -35.30
C ILE A 1104 -44.11 -10.68 -36.47
N MET A 1105 -43.18 -11.39 -37.14
CA MET A 1105 -43.45 -12.01 -38.43
C MET A 1105 -43.78 -13.51 -38.35
N SER A 1106 -43.43 -14.21 -37.26
CA SER A 1106 -43.79 -15.63 -37.08
C SER A 1106 -45.00 -15.82 -36.15
N SER A 1107 -46.15 -16.12 -36.77
CA SER A 1107 -47.41 -16.43 -36.09
C SER A 1107 -47.30 -17.53 -35.03
N LYS A 1108 -46.45 -18.55 -35.22
CA LYS A 1108 -46.17 -19.60 -34.21
C LYS A 1108 -45.60 -19.00 -32.92
N PHE A 1109 -44.45 -18.33 -33.01
CA PHE A 1109 -43.78 -17.68 -31.87
C PHE A 1109 -44.70 -16.67 -31.17
N LYS A 1110 -45.40 -15.82 -31.94
CA LYS A 1110 -46.39 -14.88 -31.41
C LYS A 1110 -47.51 -15.58 -30.63
N SER A 1111 -48.07 -16.67 -31.15
CA SER A 1111 -49.12 -17.46 -30.47
C SER A 1111 -48.63 -18.20 -29.22
N SER A 1112 -47.36 -18.57 -29.18
CA SER A 1112 -46.72 -19.27 -28.07
C SER A 1112 -46.37 -18.32 -26.93
N ALA A 1113 -45.88 -17.13 -27.25
CA ALA A 1113 -45.63 -16.05 -26.30
C ALA A 1113 -46.94 -15.54 -25.65
N LEU A 1114 -47.96 -15.25 -26.47
CA LEU A 1114 -49.27 -14.79 -25.98
C LEU A 1114 -49.96 -15.82 -25.06
N ARG A 1115 -49.72 -17.12 -25.27
CA ARG A 1115 -50.17 -18.18 -24.35
C ARG A 1115 -49.50 -18.11 -22.98
N TYR A 1116 -48.23 -17.72 -22.92
CA TYR A 1116 -47.51 -17.58 -21.64
C TYR A 1116 -47.98 -16.34 -20.87
N PHE A 1117 -48.19 -15.20 -21.55
CA PHE A 1117 -48.77 -14.01 -20.92
C PHE A 1117 -50.19 -14.26 -20.38
N LYS A 1118 -51.06 -14.99 -21.11
CA LYS A 1118 -52.37 -15.43 -20.58
C LYS A 1118 -52.28 -16.43 -19.41
N PHE A 1119 -51.19 -17.18 -19.31
CA PHE A 1119 -50.98 -18.11 -18.18
C PHE A 1119 -50.52 -17.39 -16.91
N LEU A 1120 -49.84 -16.24 -17.05
CA LEU A 1120 -49.54 -15.31 -15.95
C LEU A 1120 -50.82 -14.67 -15.39
N GLU A 1121 -51.72 -14.14 -16.25
CA GLU A 1121 -53.05 -13.66 -15.84
C GLU A 1121 -53.82 -14.71 -15.01
N HIS A 1122 -53.79 -15.99 -15.43
CA HIS A 1122 -54.43 -17.07 -14.68
C HIS A 1122 -53.72 -17.48 -13.38
N ARG A 1123 -52.42 -17.16 -13.23
CA ARG A 1123 -51.68 -17.40 -11.97
C ARG A 1123 -51.95 -16.31 -10.93
N ASP A 1124 -51.98 -15.05 -11.32
CA ASP A 1124 -52.35 -13.95 -10.42
C ASP A 1124 -53.79 -14.14 -9.92
N MET A 1125 -54.69 -14.62 -10.78
CA MET A 1125 -56.05 -14.98 -10.36
C MET A 1125 -56.08 -16.07 -9.27
N ARG A 1126 -55.18 -17.07 -9.31
CA ARG A 1126 -55.06 -18.09 -8.24
C ARG A 1126 -54.41 -17.56 -6.97
N ALA A 1127 -53.48 -16.62 -7.07
CA ALA A 1127 -52.90 -15.94 -5.90
C ALA A 1127 -53.93 -15.06 -5.18
N VAL A 1128 -54.82 -14.40 -5.92
CA VAL A 1128 -55.94 -13.62 -5.35
C VAL A 1128 -57.02 -14.52 -4.73
N ILE A 1129 -57.31 -15.68 -5.34
CA ILE A 1129 -58.30 -16.65 -4.82
C ILE A 1129 -57.84 -17.32 -3.51
N ALA A 1130 -56.54 -17.45 -3.25
CA ALA A 1130 -56.03 -18.02 -1.99
C ALA A 1130 -56.21 -17.10 -0.76
N ASN A 1131 -56.41 -15.79 -0.96
CA ASN A 1131 -56.43 -14.78 0.10
C ASN A 1131 -57.82 -14.18 0.40
N ARG A 1132 -58.91 -14.77 -0.11
CA ARG A 1132 -60.28 -14.34 0.21
C ARG A 1132 -61.21 -15.53 0.46
N ASN A 1133 -61.13 -16.06 1.67
CA ASN A 1133 -62.20 -16.83 2.30
C ASN A 1133 -62.53 -16.23 3.67
N MET A 1134 -63.20 -15.07 3.67
CA MET A 1134 -64.29 -14.78 4.61
C MET A 1134 -65.07 -13.53 4.15
N GLU A 1135 -66.39 -13.61 4.33
CA GLU A 1135 -67.43 -12.56 4.18
C GLU A 1135 -67.92 -12.16 2.76
N THR A 1136 -69.06 -12.79 2.43
CA THR A 1136 -70.29 -12.32 1.73
C THR A 1136 -70.30 -12.00 0.21
N ASP A 1137 -71.32 -12.56 -0.46
CA ASP A 1137 -71.36 -12.85 -1.91
C ASP A 1137 -72.50 -12.14 -2.69
N GLU A 1138 -72.83 -10.89 -2.31
CA GLU A 1138 -73.79 -10.05 -3.07
C GLU A 1138 -73.16 -8.78 -3.66
N GLU A 1139 -72.35 -8.05 -2.90
CA GLU A 1139 -71.76 -6.79 -3.37
C GLU A 1139 -70.77 -7.01 -4.52
N SER A 1140 -70.03 -8.11 -4.47
CA SER A 1140 -69.13 -8.58 -5.54
C SER A 1140 -69.86 -8.80 -6.88
N LYS A 1141 -71.11 -9.29 -6.87
CA LYS A 1141 -71.90 -9.56 -8.09
C LYS A 1141 -72.38 -8.27 -8.74
N ARG A 1142 -72.85 -7.29 -7.96
CA ARG A 1142 -73.25 -5.96 -8.48
C ARG A 1142 -72.07 -5.23 -9.13
N ILE A 1143 -70.89 -5.27 -8.50
CA ILE A 1143 -69.67 -4.63 -9.03
C ILE A 1143 -69.18 -5.32 -10.31
N LEU A 1144 -69.29 -6.66 -10.40
CA LEU A 1144 -68.93 -7.40 -11.60
C LEU A 1144 -69.88 -7.09 -12.78
N GLN A 1145 -71.19 -6.99 -12.53
CA GLN A 1145 -72.19 -6.69 -13.55
C GLN A 1145 -72.03 -5.26 -14.11
N GLN A 1146 -71.83 -4.25 -13.25
CA GLN A 1146 -71.49 -2.88 -13.70
C GLN A 1146 -70.19 -2.80 -14.50
N ARG A 1147 -69.19 -3.64 -14.20
CA ARG A 1147 -67.93 -3.68 -14.96
C ARG A 1147 -68.10 -4.37 -16.32
N LEU A 1148 -68.92 -5.40 -16.42
CA LEU A 1148 -69.25 -6.07 -17.69
C LEU A 1148 -70.05 -5.15 -18.63
N GLU A 1149 -71.02 -4.40 -18.10
CA GLU A 1149 -71.77 -3.41 -18.88
C GLU A 1149 -70.87 -2.26 -19.39
N ARG A 1150 -69.94 -1.75 -18.56
CA ARG A 1150 -68.92 -0.78 -19.00
C ARG A 1150 -67.99 -1.33 -20.08
N LEU A 1151 -67.58 -2.60 -19.99
CA LEU A 1151 -66.73 -3.23 -21.00
C LEU A 1151 -67.48 -3.43 -22.32
N ALA A 1152 -68.75 -3.83 -22.29
CA ALA A 1152 -69.60 -3.91 -23.49
C ALA A 1152 -69.77 -2.55 -24.18
N TYR A 1153 -69.99 -1.48 -23.40
CA TYR A 1153 -70.10 -0.11 -23.92
C TYR A 1153 -68.80 0.39 -24.58
N ILE A 1154 -67.63 0.09 -23.99
CA ILE A 1154 -66.33 0.43 -24.58
C ILE A 1154 -66.05 -0.40 -25.85
N GLN A 1155 -66.45 -1.67 -25.88
CA GLN A 1155 -66.23 -2.56 -27.01
C GLN A 1155 -67.12 -2.20 -28.23
N GLN A 1156 -68.33 -1.66 -28.02
CA GLN A 1156 -69.12 -1.06 -29.11
C GLN A 1156 -68.46 0.20 -29.69
N ARG A 1157 -67.81 1.03 -28.86
CA ARG A 1157 -67.23 2.31 -29.31
C ARG A 1157 -65.96 2.17 -30.16
N PHE A 1158 -65.30 1.01 -30.12
CA PHE A 1158 -64.11 0.71 -30.94
C PHE A 1158 -64.42 0.06 -32.30
N ASN A 1159 -65.66 -0.36 -32.57
CA ASN A 1159 -66.07 -0.92 -33.87
C ASN A 1159 -66.67 0.13 -34.84
N TYR A 1160 -66.63 1.42 -34.47
CA TYR A 1160 -67.09 2.55 -35.30
C TYR A 1160 -66.10 3.72 -35.25
N ARG A 1161 -64.87 3.50 -35.75
CA ARG A 1161 -63.97 4.54 -36.25
C ARG A 1161 -62.90 3.97 -37.17
#